data_AF-A0A9X4L185-F1
#
_entry.id   AF-A0A9X4L185-F1
#
_cell.length_a   1.000
_cell.length_b   1.000
_cell.length_c   1.000
_cell.angle_alpha   90.00
_cell.angle_beta   90.00
_cell.angle_gamma   90.00
#
_symmetry.space_group_name_H-M   'P 1'
#
loop_
_entity.id
_entity.type
_entity.pdbx_description
1 polymer ?
#
loop_
_entity_poly.entity_id
_entity_poly.type
_entity_poly.pdbx_seq_one_letter_code
_entity_poly.pdbx_strand_id
1 'polypeptide(L)'
;MRGWSKANGVAGTTGASYSLYADLTYSDDTHEWGQYAAFDAGTHDWQPRQLYINPAKPVKEIAVYALFNDRAGTVWFDNVTLEELPDAAEAGIAMQKRELSATGAERLQNGSLQNATGATIDGWGSFGHGYAVEAGGGRGGSRGVKLTNAAGTDASGIYQTLQLNQSSPKLIVFSGWSKAANVSGDIDRGYALYMDVFYADGTSQFAQTMPFRTGSHDWQYGQLYFQPQKAVQTISVYGIFRDGHTGEVWFDDFSVKEIAAEASVFEDALVTPLPFDPGSAYATLQSQDGLALSLGDRGIASLKLGGSELASASTASGFLVRDQAADSDVYGFARSAGSRTDGFSGTAEGLDLSVDAAFEAVPGGIKVSGKLTDLRGADRAVTLTYALPVNADGWKWGDYVRGERTIRTGQAGDVYTNSQIPDFETGPLSIYPISAIYDPATGKGLSLGTDYHRPTHYRLDYNGSTRQLLITFELGLSPDTDNFPSAADFGFVIYGFDGAQGFRGAFDKYMKLFPEFYEVRIPDQGIWMPFASISDIPDNEDFGFRFKEGDDDPTDTAYANANDILVFHYQELSSWWQSIDPQLPKTVATAEGARDAAAATGEEKAQMAQAAAMQNAAGDPYLQWLDTPWNVGALWMINANPDLPGDSNGYRMYFSEDKMDARYNTTGPKPDGEYLDTLDGWPYTLNYNRDHFAYAIAPLVYSKVTLQPAVHRAFSSLEATTRLADDLHADGRYLMANGTPHAYSMYMPWLDAMGNERNWLGAGDAFNPDSDETLSKYRTLSGAKPYLMLQNTDFTKFGHAYMERYMEKLLFYGIYPSAFSATADNASNYWKNASFYDRDRGLFLTYIPLVKAVAEAGWQPVTRASASQSSIAMERYGAGDTVYLTLMNQGSAAAATTITIDRAGMGLGAQVTALEMTGNTPVSSTGDQFSLTLQPDEVKVVKLTTQP
;
A
#
# COMPACT_ATOMS: atom_id res chain seq x y z
N MET A 1 24.20 -27.04 -11.99
CA MET A 1 25.41 -26.83 -12.84
C MET A 1 25.52 -25.36 -13.21
N ARG A 2 26.68 -24.73 -13.04
CA ARG A 2 26.94 -23.35 -13.50
C ARG A 2 28.37 -23.20 -14.00
N GLY A 3 28.65 -22.13 -14.73
CA GLY A 3 29.97 -21.86 -15.28
C GLY A 3 29.98 -20.63 -16.18
N TRP A 4 31.17 -20.20 -16.56
CA TRP A 4 31.38 -19.02 -17.38
C TRP A 4 31.93 -19.40 -18.74
N SER A 5 31.58 -18.62 -19.77
CA SER A 5 32.23 -18.74 -21.06
C SER A 5 32.45 -17.38 -21.72
N LYS A 6 33.57 -17.25 -22.43
CA LYS A 6 33.93 -16.10 -23.28
C LYS A 6 33.95 -16.57 -24.73
N ALA A 7 33.55 -15.72 -25.67
CA ALA A 7 33.56 -16.05 -27.10
C ALA A 7 34.22 -14.97 -27.97
N ASN A 8 34.86 -15.41 -29.05
CA ASN A 8 35.34 -14.55 -30.12
C ASN A 8 34.93 -15.12 -31.49
N GLY A 9 34.01 -14.44 -32.17
CA GLY A 9 33.58 -14.75 -33.53
C GLY A 9 32.81 -16.07 -33.68
N VAL A 10 32.01 -16.47 -32.68
CA VAL A 10 31.21 -17.70 -32.75
C VAL A 10 30.06 -17.56 -33.76
N ALA A 11 30.00 -18.44 -34.76
CA ALA A 11 28.96 -18.46 -35.78
C ALA A 11 27.68 -19.18 -35.32
N GLY A 12 26.54 -18.81 -35.88
CA GLY A 12 25.24 -19.45 -35.63
C GLY A 12 24.34 -18.67 -34.66
N THR A 13 23.32 -19.35 -34.11
CA THR A 13 22.35 -18.80 -33.14
C THR A 13 22.48 -19.51 -31.80
N THR A 14 22.13 -18.91 -30.66
CA THR A 14 22.22 -19.54 -29.33
C THR A 14 21.55 -20.93 -29.29
N GLY A 15 22.21 -21.95 -28.73
CA GLY A 15 21.70 -23.33 -28.68
C GLY A 15 22.69 -24.33 -28.07
N ALA A 16 22.30 -25.61 -27.97
CA ALA A 16 23.06 -26.67 -27.29
C ALA A 16 24.52 -26.80 -27.74
N SER A 17 24.80 -26.48 -29.00
CA SER A 17 26.12 -26.59 -29.60
C SER A 17 27.18 -25.61 -29.07
N TYR A 18 26.79 -24.62 -28.25
CA TYR A 18 27.71 -23.82 -27.44
C TYR A 18 27.09 -23.63 -26.05
N SER A 19 27.41 -24.50 -25.09
CA SER A 19 26.68 -24.58 -23.83
C SER A 19 27.47 -25.22 -22.68
N LEU A 20 26.95 -25.10 -21.45
CA LEU A 20 27.15 -26.11 -20.42
C LEU A 20 26.10 -27.20 -20.66
N TYR A 21 26.52 -28.44 -20.83
CA TYR A 21 25.66 -29.57 -21.21
C TYR A 21 25.80 -30.70 -20.20
N ALA A 22 24.73 -31.42 -19.94
CA ALA A 22 24.69 -32.52 -18.98
C ALA A 22 23.79 -33.65 -19.46
N ASP A 23 24.26 -34.87 -19.23
CA ASP A 23 23.54 -36.11 -19.48
C ASP A 23 23.43 -36.90 -18.18
N LEU A 24 22.25 -37.47 -17.92
CA LEU A 24 21.94 -38.17 -16.68
C LEU A 24 21.72 -39.65 -16.95
N THR A 25 22.29 -40.48 -16.08
CA THR A 25 21.93 -41.89 -15.93
C THR A 25 21.25 -42.07 -14.58
N TYR A 26 20.04 -42.61 -14.58
CA TYR A 26 19.27 -42.89 -13.39
C TYR A 26 19.71 -44.19 -12.71
N SER A 27 19.31 -44.36 -11.45
CA SER A 27 19.60 -45.56 -10.65
C SER A 27 18.98 -46.85 -11.21
N ASP A 28 17.98 -46.73 -12.08
CA ASP A 28 17.37 -47.83 -12.82
C ASP A 28 17.97 -48.04 -14.23
N ASP A 29 19.14 -47.45 -14.50
CA ASP A 29 19.87 -47.46 -15.78
C ASP A 29 19.09 -46.83 -16.97
N THR A 30 17.99 -46.13 -16.72
CA THR A 30 17.37 -45.25 -17.72
C THR A 30 18.15 -43.95 -17.84
N HIS A 31 18.03 -43.24 -18.96
CA HIS A 31 18.84 -42.07 -19.24
C HIS A 31 18.00 -40.86 -19.62
N GLU A 32 18.48 -39.67 -19.26
CA GLU A 32 17.95 -38.39 -19.70
C GLU A 32 19.08 -37.56 -20.30
N TRP A 33 18.97 -37.31 -21.61
CA TRP A 33 20.02 -36.71 -22.41
C TRP A 33 19.69 -35.25 -22.71
N GLY A 34 20.71 -34.41 -22.87
CA GLY A 34 20.52 -33.09 -23.47
C GLY A 34 20.03 -31.99 -22.54
N GLN A 35 20.38 -32.05 -21.26
CA GLN A 35 20.17 -30.92 -20.36
C GLN A 35 21.24 -29.86 -20.65
N TYR A 36 20.90 -28.62 -20.99
CA TYR A 36 21.93 -27.61 -21.28
C TYR A 36 21.55 -26.16 -20.94
N ALA A 37 22.57 -25.33 -20.70
CA ALA A 37 22.48 -23.88 -20.66
C ALA A 37 23.40 -23.27 -21.72
N ALA A 38 22.82 -22.69 -22.77
CA ALA A 38 23.54 -22.22 -23.95
C ALA A 38 24.16 -20.83 -23.76
N PHE A 39 25.38 -20.62 -24.27
CA PHE A 39 26.04 -19.32 -24.37
C PHE A 39 25.71 -18.65 -25.71
N ASP A 40 25.83 -17.33 -25.75
CA ASP A 40 25.46 -16.57 -26.94
C ASP A 40 26.48 -16.73 -28.08
N ALA A 41 26.00 -16.79 -29.32
CA ALA A 41 26.90 -16.73 -30.48
C ALA A 41 27.45 -15.31 -30.66
N GLY A 42 28.55 -15.17 -31.41
CA GLY A 42 29.24 -13.90 -31.66
C GLY A 42 30.51 -13.71 -30.83
N THR A 43 30.82 -12.45 -30.50
CA THR A 43 31.95 -12.07 -29.64
C THR A 43 31.39 -11.46 -28.37
N HIS A 44 31.74 -12.03 -27.22
CA HIS A 44 31.35 -11.54 -25.91
C HIS A 44 32.44 -11.85 -24.89
N ASP A 45 32.55 -11.02 -23.85
CA ASP A 45 33.42 -11.33 -22.72
C ASP A 45 32.81 -12.42 -21.82
N TRP A 46 33.41 -12.74 -20.68
CA TRP A 46 32.91 -13.77 -19.76
C TRP A 46 31.42 -13.61 -19.44
N GLN A 47 30.63 -14.59 -19.84
CA GLN A 47 29.19 -14.71 -19.63
C GLN A 47 28.94 -15.88 -18.67
N PRO A 48 28.15 -15.73 -17.60
CA PRO A 48 27.76 -16.83 -16.75
C PRO A 48 26.54 -17.56 -17.31
N ARG A 49 26.48 -18.87 -17.12
CA ARG A 49 25.29 -19.69 -17.33
C ARG A 49 25.09 -20.65 -16.18
N GLN A 50 23.83 -20.90 -15.87
CA GLN A 50 23.40 -21.82 -14.82
C GLN A 50 22.22 -22.65 -15.30
N LEU A 51 22.28 -23.94 -15.01
CA LEU A 51 21.27 -24.94 -15.28
C LEU A 51 20.94 -25.65 -13.96
N TYR A 52 19.66 -25.62 -13.61
CA TYR A 52 19.10 -26.48 -12.58
C TYR A 52 18.57 -27.74 -13.26
N ILE A 53 19.03 -28.89 -12.78
CA ILE A 53 18.60 -30.19 -13.28
C ILE A 53 17.77 -30.79 -12.15
N ASN A 54 16.47 -30.98 -12.39
CA ASN A 54 15.58 -31.67 -11.45
C ASN A 54 15.36 -33.11 -11.95
N PRO A 55 16.06 -34.11 -11.40
CA PRO A 55 15.99 -35.46 -11.93
C PRO A 55 14.63 -36.10 -11.62
N ALA A 56 14.01 -36.75 -12.60
CA ALA A 56 12.71 -37.42 -12.40
C ALA A 56 12.81 -38.65 -11.48
N LYS A 57 14.02 -39.15 -11.24
CA LYS A 57 14.34 -40.34 -10.44
C LYS A 57 15.72 -40.17 -9.78
N PRO A 58 16.08 -41.00 -8.79
CA PRO A 58 17.42 -40.99 -8.19
C PRO A 58 18.51 -41.16 -9.26
N VAL A 59 19.50 -40.27 -9.25
CA VAL A 59 20.56 -40.23 -10.26
C VAL A 59 21.71 -41.13 -9.85
N LYS A 60 22.20 -41.92 -10.81
CA LYS A 60 23.37 -42.79 -10.66
C LYS A 60 24.65 -42.08 -11.11
N GLU A 61 24.57 -41.35 -12.22
CA GLU A 61 25.71 -40.67 -12.85
C GLU A 61 25.24 -39.43 -13.60
N ILE A 62 26.06 -38.37 -13.59
CA ILE A 62 25.90 -37.19 -14.44
C ILE A 62 27.20 -36.96 -15.21
N ALA A 63 27.11 -36.92 -16.54
CA ALA A 63 28.21 -36.51 -17.41
C ALA A 63 28.04 -35.03 -17.77
N VAL A 64 29.01 -34.19 -17.38
CA VAL A 64 29.00 -32.74 -17.63
C VAL A 64 30.02 -32.36 -18.71
N TYR A 65 29.60 -31.50 -19.63
CA TYR A 65 30.40 -31.02 -20.74
C TYR A 65 30.38 -29.49 -20.81
N ALA A 66 31.56 -28.90 -21.01
CA ALA A 66 31.69 -27.56 -21.58
C ALA A 66 31.70 -27.71 -23.10
N LEU A 67 30.54 -27.56 -23.73
CA LEU A 67 30.27 -28.04 -25.08
C LEU A 67 30.42 -26.92 -26.10
N PHE A 68 31.30 -27.12 -27.07
CA PHE A 68 31.37 -26.32 -28.30
C PHE A 68 31.53 -27.26 -29.50
N ASN A 69 30.43 -27.50 -30.21
CA ASN A 69 30.38 -28.39 -31.38
C ASN A 69 29.64 -27.71 -32.54
N ASP A 70 29.75 -28.27 -33.75
CA ASP A 70 29.02 -27.84 -34.97
C ASP A 70 29.04 -26.33 -35.30
N ARG A 71 30.04 -25.60 -34.80
CA ARG A 71 30.20 -24.15 -34.95
C ARG A 71 31.65 -23.76 -35.21
N ALA A 72 31.83 -22.62 -35.88
CA ALA A 72 33.13 -21.96 -36.06
C ALA A 72 33.26 -20.80 -35.05
N GLY A 73 34.45 -20.58 -34.50
CA GLY A 73 34.74 -19.53 -33.53
C GLY A 73 35.78 -19.96 -32.49
N THR A 74 36.11 -19.09 -31.55
CA THR A 74 36.92 -19.44 -30.36
C THR A 74 36.12 -19.21 -29.10
N VAL A 75 36.13 -20.18 -28.18
CA VAL A 75 35.45 -20.07 -26.87
C VAL A 75 36.41 -20.48 -25.75
N TRP A 76 36.20 -19.91 -24.58
CA TRP A 76 36.91 -20.26 -23.35
C TRP A 76 35.88 -20.50 -22.26
N PHE A 77 36.01 -21.58 -21.50
CA PHE A 77 35.16 -21.86 -20.35
C PHE A 77 35.97 -21.73 -19.06
N ASP A 78 35.33 -21.26 -17.99
CA ASP A 78 35.95 -21.13 -16.68
C ASP A 78 34.92 -21.27 -15.55
N ASN A 79 35.38 -21.57 -14.34
CA ASN A 79 34.56 -21.71 -13.14
C ASN A 79 33.34 -22.63 -13.33
N VAL A 80 33.50 -23.73 -14.06
CA VAL A 80 32.44 -24.73 -14.22
C VAL A 80 32.30 -25.53 -12.93
N THR A 81 31.15 -25.43 -12.29
CA THR A 81 30.82 -26.15 -11.06
C THR A 81 29.54 -26.97 -11.24
N LEU A 82 29.63 -28.25 -10.93
CA LEU A 82 28.46 -29.09 -10.63
C LEU A 82 28.35 -29.19 -9.12
N GLU A 83 27.19 -28.82 -8.61
CA GLU A 83 26.86 -28.88 -7.19
C GLU A 83 25.56 -29.67 -7.08
N GLU A 84 25.60 -30.73 -6.28
CA GLU A 84 24.38 -31.36 -5.79
C GLU A 84 23.79 -30.40 -4.77
N LEU A 85 22.62 -29.85 -5.10
CA LEU A 85 21.93 -28.98 -4.16
C LEU A 85 21.49 -29.86 -2.98
N PRO A 86 21.59 -29.36 -1.73
CA PRO A 86 21.02 -30.08 -0.60
C PRO A 86 19.57 -30.41 -0.92
N ASP A 87 19.07 -31.52 -0.39
CA ASP A 87 17.65 -31.82 -0.46
C ASP A 87 16.94 -30.59 0.12
N ALA A 88 16.34 -29.76 -0.72
CA ALA A 88 15.83 -28.46 -0.26
C ALA A 88 14.72 -28.64 0.78
N ALA A 89 14.13 -29.85 0.80
CA ALA A 89 13.28 -30.36 1.85
C ALA A 89 13.99 -30.47 3.23
N GLU A 90 15.25 -30.91 3.29
CA GLU A 90 16.05 -30.99 4.52
C GLU A 90 16.57 -29.61 4.98
N ALA A 91 16.83 -28.68 4.06
CA ALA A 91 17.32 -27.32 4.39
C ALA A 91 16.19 -26.31 4.72
N GLY A 92 14.92 -26.69 4.59
CA GLY A 92 13.79 -25.80 4.83
C GLY A 92 13.53 -24.78 3.71
N ILE A 93 14.29 -24.80 2.61
CA ILE A 93 14.14 -23.86 1.50
C ILE A 93 12.90 -24.23 0.69
N ALA A 94 12.01 -23.25 0.49
CA ALA A 94 10.80 -23.38 -0.32
C ALA A 94 10.99 -22.81 -1.73
N MET A 95 11.78 -21.74 -1.87
CA MET A 95 12.11 -21.15 -3.17
C MET A 95 13.55 -20.65 -3.16
N GLN A 96 14.31 -21.02 -4.20
CA GLN A 96 15.71 -20.63 -4.32
C GLN A 96 15.84 -19.31 -5.09
N LYS A 97 16.58 -18.35 -4.53
CA LYS A 97 16.88 -17.08 -5.15
C LYS A 97 17.68 -17.28 -6.45
N ARG A 98 17.39 -16.48 -7.47
CA ARG A 98 18.09 -16.43 -8.75
C ARG A 98 18.93 -15.17 -8.87
N GLU A 99 20.11 -15.35 -9.41
CA GLU A 99 20.96 -14.25 -9.83
C GLU A 99 20.37 -13.53 -11.06
N LEU A 100 20.27 -12.20 -10.98
CA LEU A 100 19.75 -11.35 -12.05
C LEU A 100 20.59 -11.47 -13.34
N SER A 101 21.88 -11.74 -13.21
CA SER A 101 22.80 -11.93 -14.35
C SER A 101 22.35 -13.04 -15.30
N ALA A 102 21.62 -14.05 -14.80
CA ALA A 102 21.25 -15.26 -15.54
C ALA A 102 19.78 -15.33 -16.00
N THR A 103 18.94 -14.32 -15.72
CA THR A 103 17.46 -14.41 -15.82
C THR A 103 16.80 -13.50 -16.85
N GLY A 104 17.55 -12.65 -17.54
CA GLY A 104 17.00 -11.73 -18.53
C GLY A 104 18.06 -11.17 -19.47
N ALA A 105 17.61 -10.63 -20.61
CA ALA A 105 18.47 -9.96 -21.58
C ALA A 105 18.72 -8.51 -21.16
N GLU A 106 19.99 -8.10 -21.17
CA GLU A 106 20.37 -6.70 -20.94
C GLU A 106 19.80 -5.81 -22.04
N ARG A 107 19.23 -4.67 -21.63
CA ARG A 107 18.64 -3.66 -22.52
C ARG A 107 19.47 -2.39 -22.58
N LEU A 108 20.26 -2.08 -21.55
CA LEU A 108 21.13 -0.92 -21.56
C LEU A 108 22.30 -1.10 -22.52
N GLN A 109 22.64 -0.01 -23.20
CA GLN A 109 23.90 0.12 -23.89
C GLN A 109 24.93 0.69 -22.93
N ASN A 110 26.10 0.06 -22.85
CA ASN A 110 27.24 0.56 -22.07
C ASN A 110 26.88 0.82 -20.59
N GLY A 111 26.12 -0.09 -19.97
CA GLY A 111 25.68 0.03 -18.57
C GLY A 111 26.82 0.02 -17.55
N SER A 112 27.94 -0.62 -17.89
CA SER A 112 29.19 -0.57 -17.12
C SER A 112 29.96 0.75 -17.28
N LEU A 113 29.49 1.70 -18.11
CA LEU A 113 30.08 3.03 -18.32
C LEU A 113 31.54 3.03 -18.82
N GLN A 114 32.02 1.93 -19.40
CA GLN A 114 33.43 1.79 -19.78
C GLN A 114 33.76 2.39 -21.15
N ASN A 115 32.78 2.61 -22.03
CA ASN A 115 33.01 3.30 -23.30
C ASN A 115 32.71 4.80 -23.16
N ALA A 116 33.68 5.65 -23.46
CA ALA A 116 33.54 7.10 -23.33
C ALA A 116 34.29 7.83 -24.44
N THR A 117 33.67 8.87 -24.99
CA THR A 117 34.27 9.79 -25.96
C THR A 117 34.44 11.15 -25.31
N GLY A 118 35.68 11.51 -24.95
CA GLY A 118 35.96 12.78 -24.24
C GLY A 118 35.32 12.81 -22.86
N ALA A 119 34.39 13.75 -22.65
CA ALA A 119 33.70 13.96 -21.37
C ALA A 119 32.31 13.28 -21.29
N THR A 120 31.95 12.47 -22.28
CA THR A 120 30.63 11.81 -22.37
C THR A 120 30.77 10.30 -22.38
N ILE A 121 29.88 9.60 -21.69
CA ILE A 121 29.73 8.14 -21.79
C ILE A 121 28.92 7.81 -23.06
N ASP A 122 29.44 6.93 -23.89
CA ASP A 122 28.80 6.59 -25.16
C ASP A 122 27.43 5.96 -24.91
N GLY A 123 26.38 6.48 -25.57
CA GLY A 123 24.99 6.00 -25.46
C GLY A 123 24.20 6.59 -24.27
N TRP A 124 24.79 7.48 -23.47
CA TRP A 124 24.13 8.07 -22.30
C TRP A 124 24.00 9.59 -22.43
N GLY A 125 22.83 10.11 -22.04
CA GLY A 125 22.53 11.53 -21.95
C GLY A 125 22.79 12.11 -20.56
N SER A 126 22.79 13.44 -20.47
CA SER A 126 22.94 14.20 -19.22
C SER A 126 21.64 14.88 -18.83
N PHE A 127 21.31 14.89 -17.54
CA PHE A 127 20.19 15.63 -16.96
C PHE A 127 20.71 16.76 -16.05
N GLY A 128 20.08 17.94 -16.12
CA GLY A 128 20.51 19.12 -15.37
C GLY A 128 21.98 19.50 -15.66
N HIS A 129 22.80 19.62 -14.61
CA HIS A 129 24.24 19.89 -14.71
C HIS A 129 25.04 18.69 -15.25
N GLY A 130 24.41 17.54 -15.44
CA GLY A 130 25.00 16.34 -16.02
C GLY A 130 25.90 15.58 -15.05
N TYR A 131 27.02 15.09 -15.55
CA TYR A 131 27.98 14.26 -14.81
C TYR A 131 29.41 14.54 -15.28
N ALA A 132 30.38 14.22 -14.43
CA ALA A 132 31.80 14.17 -14.76
C ALA A 132 32.26 12.72 -14.89
N VAL A 133 33.02 12.40 -15.96
CA VAL A 133 33.60 11.07 -16.15
C VAL A 133 34.90 10.96 -15.36
N GLU A 134 34.98 9.99 -14.45
CA GLU A 134 36.18 9.74 -13.64
C GLU A 134 36.77 8.36 -13.96
N ALA A 135 37.99 8.31 -14.48
CA ALA A 135 38.64 7.08 -14.94
C ALA A 135 38.88 6.02 -13.85
N GLY A 136 38.91 6.41 -12.58
CA GLY A 136 38.99 5.51 -11.43
C GLY A 136 37.88 5.77 -10.41
N GLY A 137 36.81 6.46 -10.82
CA GLY A 137 35.69 6.81 -9.95
C GLY A 137 34.63 5.72 -9.82
N GLY A 138 34.71 4.67 -10.64
CA GLY A 138 33.79 3.53 -10.68
C GLY A 138 34.20 2.37 -9.76
N ARG A 139 33.40 1.30 -9.77
CA ARG A 139 33.58 0.13 -8.91
C ARG A 139 34.86 -0.63 -9.26
N GLY A 140 35.57 -1.08 -8.24
CA GLY A 140 36.86 -1.77 -8.42
C GLY A 140 37.95 -0.89 -9.08
N GLY A 141 37.78 0.44 -9.07
CA GLY A 141 38.71 1.38 -9.73
C GLY A 141 38.49 1.52 -11.23
N SER A 142 37.33 1.11 -11.74
CA SER A 142 36.91 1.30 -13.12
C SER A 142 36.57 2.77 -13.42
N ARG A 143 36.21 3.06 -14.68
CA ARG A 143 35.57 4.34 -15.02
C ARG A 143 34.15 4.34 -14.46
N GLY A 144 33.77 5.44 -13.80
CA GLY A 144 32.40 5.73 -13.38
C GLY A 144 32.05 7.18 -13.64
N VAL A 145 30.85 7.60 -13.22
CA VAL A 145 30.41 8.99 -13.34
C VAL A 145 30.15 9.60 -11.97
N LYS A 146 30.58 10.85 -11.80
CA LYS A 146 30.40 11.66 -10.58
C LYS A 146 29.43 12.79 -10.85
N LEU A 147 28.51 13.02 -9.93
CA LEU A 147 27.59 14.15 -9.91
C LEU A 147 27.90 14.99 -8.66
N THR A 148 27.79 16.31 -8.78
CA THR A 148 28.05 17.25 -7.69
C THR A 148 26.98 18.33 -7.71
N ASN A 149 26.25 18.47 -6.61
CA ASN A 149 25.32 19.58 -6.38
C ASN A 149 25.86 20.40 -5.21
N ALA A 150 26.12 21.69 -5.45
CA ALA A 150 26.63 22.60 -4.44
C ALA A 150 25.50 23.33 -3.70
N ALA A 151 24.35 23.52 -4.36
CA ALA A 151 23.15 24.08 -3.78
C ALA A 151 21.98 23.08 -3.89
N GLY A 152 21.05 23.11 -2.94
CA GLY A 152 19.87 22.21 -2.96
C GLY A 152 18.92 22.44 -4.14
N THR A 153 19.05 23.57 -4.85
CA THR A 153 18.32 23.85 -6.09
C THR A 153 18.97 23.23 -7.33
N ASP A 154 20.19 22.73 -7.22
CA ASP A 154 20.89 22.08 -8.32
C ASP A 154 20.23 20.74 -8.63
N ALA A 155 20.34 20.32 -9.90
CA ALA A 155 19.91 19.01 -10.35
C ALA A 155 20.95 18.44 -11.30
N SER A 156 21.32 17.19 -11.10
CA SER A 156 22.33 16.47 -11.88
C SER A 156 21.83 15.07 -12.20
N GLY A 157 22.28 14.49 -13.30
CA GLY A 157 21.86 13.15 -13.68
C GLY A 157 22.53 12.62 -14.94
N ILE A 158 22.51 11.30 -15.05
CA ILE A 158 22.85 10.53 -16.26
C ILE A 158 21.65 9.68 -16.65
N TYR A 159 21.34 9.56 -17.95
CA TYR A 159 20.15 8.81 -18.37
C TYR A 159 20.28 8.10 -19.72
N GLN A 160 19.46 7.09 -19.94
CA GLN A 160 19.26 6.43 -21.23
C GLN A 160 17.77 6.14 -21.44
N THR A 161 17.28 6.37 -22.67
CA THR A 161 15.90 6.04 -23.06
C THR A 161 15.91 4.78 -23.90
N LEU A 162 15.13 3.78 -23.48
CA LEU A 162 15.07 2.45 -24.07
C LEU A 162 13.71 2.20 -24.71
N GLN A 163 13.73 1.73 -25.96
CA GLN A 163 12.55 1.25 -26.67
C GLN A 163 12.36 -0.24 -26.38
N LEU A 164 11.38 -0.58 -25.54
CA LEU A 164 11.08 -1.97 -25.18
C LEU A 164 10.09 -2.62 -26.16
N ASN A 165 9.12 -1.84 -26.64
CA ASN A 165 8.08 -2.28 -27.59
C ASN A 165 7.45 -3.63 -27.22
N GLN A 166 7.08 -3.77 -25.95
CA GLN A 166 6.45 -4.98 -25.46
C GLN A 166 5.10 -5.21 -26.17
N SER A 167 4.82 -6.47 -26.52
CA SER A 167 3.50 -6.90 -26.99
C SER A 167 2.54 -7.24 -25.85
N SER A 168 3.08 -7.51 -24.67
CA SER A 168 2.38 -7.81 -23.42
C SER A 168 3.23 -7.32 -22.25
N PRO A 169 2.64 -6.92 -21.10
CA PRO A 169 3.41 -6.49 -19.95
C PRO A 169 4.43 -7.57 -19.53
N LYS A 170 5.68 -7.17 -19.28
CA LYS A 170 6.71 -8.05 -18.70
C LYS A 170 7.45 -7.33 -17.59
N LEU A 171 7.83 -8.09 -16.57
CA LEU A 171 8.66 -7.60 -15.46
C LEU A 171 9.94 -6.96 -15.98
N ILE A 172 10.19 -5.73 -15.52
CA ILE A 172 11.41 -4.97 -15.77
C ILE A 172 12.18 -4.89 -14.45
N VAL A 173 13.47 -5.22 -14.49
CA VAL A 173 14.36 -5.03 -13.34
C VAL A 173 15.38 -3.97 -13.71
N PHE A 174 15.41 -2.87 -12.96
CA PHE A 174 16.40 -1.81 -13.09
C PHE A 174 17.32 -1.84 -11.87
N SER A 175 18.63 -1.96 -12.10
CA SER A 175 19.63 -2.03 -11.05
C SER A 175 20.83 -1.15 -11.35
N GLY A 176 21.60 -0.85 -10.32
CA GLY A 176 22.82 -0.06 -10.43
C GLY A 176 23.49 0.11 -9.07
N TRP A 177 24.68 0.67 -9.08
CA TRP A 177 25.41 0.97 -7.86
C TRP A 177 25.59 2.46 -7.68
N SER A 178 25.55 2.91 -6.43
CA SER A 178 25.90 4.29 -6.09
C SER A 178 26.74 4.39 -4.83
N LYS A 179 27.60 5.41 -4.80
CA LYS A 179 28.45 5.79 -3.67
C LYS A 179 28.20 7.26 -3.37
N ALA A 180 28.24 7.65 -2.10
CA ALA A 180 27.95 9.02 -1.68
C ALA A 180 29.03 9.59 -0.77
N ALA A 181 29.25 10.90 -0.88
CA ALA A 181 30.05 11.68 0.05
C ALA A 181 29.31 12.96 0.44
N ASN A 182 29.04 13.09 1.75
CA ASN A 182 28.37 14.23 2.38
C ASN A 182 27.03 14.61 1.72
N VAL A 183 26.23 13.62 1.35
CA VAL A 183 24.89 13.87 0.82
C VAL A 183 23.97 14.37 1.93
N SER A 184 23.38 15.55 1.77
CA SER A 184 22.46 16.15 2.75
C SER A 184 21.03 15.63 2.60
N GLY A 185 20.20 15.78 3.64
CA GLY A 185 18.76 15.51 3.60
C GLY A 185 18.40 14.05 3.91
N ASP A 186 17.11 13.75 3.79
CA ASP A 186 16.53 12.43 4.09
C ASP A 186 16.55 11.50 2.88
N ILE A 187 16.26 10.21 3.08
CA ILE A 187 16.13 9.25 1.98
C ILE A 187 14.85 9.57 1.20
N ASP A 188 14.99 9.97 -0.06
CA ASP A 188 13.87 10.24 -0.95
C ASP A 188 14.22 9.97 -2.44
N ARG A 189 13.32 10.34 -3.34
CA ARG A 189 13.48 10.14 -4.81
C ARG A 189 14.57 11.00 -5.48
N GLY A 190 15.13 11.96 -4.77
CA GLY A 190 16.09 12.95 -5.22
C GLY A 190 17.48 12.38 -5.40
N TYR A 191 17.85 11.33 -4.65
CA TYR A 191 19.06 10.54 -4.83
C TYR A 191 18.71 9.06 -5.05
N ALA A 192 18.54 8.67 -6.32
CA ALA A 192 17.93 7.38 -6.66
C ALA A 192 18.35 6.83 -8.02
N LEU A 193 18.10 5.52 -8.20
CA LEU A 193 17.77 4.97 -9.51
C LEU A 193 16.33 5.39 -9.82
N TYR A 194 16.10 6.05 -10.95
CA TYR A 194 14.81 6.64 -11.30
C TYR A 194 14.37 6.18 -12.69
N MET A 195 13.09 5.84 -12.85
CA MET A 195 12.51 5.37 -14.11
C MET A 195 11.16 6.02 -14.40
N ASP A 196 11.03 6.55 -15.61
CA ASP A 196 9.77 6.96 -16.22
C ASP A 196 9.33 5.95 -17.28
N VAL A 197 8.05 5.62 -17.31
CA VAL A 197 7.46 4.54 -18.11
C VAL A 197 6.38 5.09 -19.03
N PHE A 198 6.46 4.75 -20.31
CA PHE A 198 5.49 5.10 -21.34
C PHE A 198 4.89 3.83 -21.94
N TYR A 199 3.57 3.69 -21.82
CA TYR A 199 2.84 2.51 -22.24
C TYR A 199 2.43 2.58 -23.72
N ALA A 200 2.23 1.42 -24.34
CA ALA A 200 1.83 1.30 -25.74
C ALA A 200 0.43 1.88 -26.04
N ASP A 201 -0.40 2.12 -25.03
CA ASP A 201 -1.72 2.76 -25.15
C ASP A 201 -1.66 4.30 -25.06
N GLY A 202 -0.46 4.88 -24.92
CA GLY A 202 -0.24 6.32 -24.78
C GLY A 202 -0.31 6.85 -23.35
N THR A 203 -0.64 6.03 -22.36
CA THR A 203 -0.59 6.43 -20.95
C THR A 203 0.85 6.36 -20.41
N SER A 204 1.11 6.97 -19.25
CA SER A 204 2.45 7.04 -18.66
C SER A 204 2.40 6.89 -17.15
N GLN A 205 3.51 6.40 -16.59
CA GLN A 205 3.73 6.28 -15.15
C GLN A 205 5.14 6.79 -14.85
N PHE A 206 5.21 7.83 -14.04
CA PHE A 206 6.46 8.54 -13.75
C PHE A 206 7.00 8.15 -12.37
N ALA A 207 8.27 8.50 -12.12
CA ALA A 207 8.88 8.45 -10.79
C ALA A 207 8.88 7.08 -10.11
N GLN A 208 9.12 6.02 -10.87
CA GLN A 208 9.42 4.71 -10.28
C GLN A 208 10.86 4.74 -9.78
N THR A 209 11.07 4.59 -8.47
CA THR A 209 12.39 4.87 -7.85
C THR A 209 12.87 3.78 -6.93
N MET A 210 14.19 3.64 -6.86
CA MET A 210 14.91 2.95 -5.81
C MET A 210 15.93 3.93 -5.22
N PRO A 211 15.64 4.52 -4.04
CA PRO A 211 16.50 5.54 -3.44
C PRO A 211 17.76 4.92 -2.81
N PHE A 212 18.78 5.76 -2.61
CA PHE A 212 20.02 5.42 -1.91
C PHE A 212 20.07 6.10 -0.54
N ARG A 213 20.91 5.60 0.36
CA ARG A 213 21.12 6.24 1.66
C ARG A 213 21.76 7.62 1.48
N THR A 214 21.30 8.62 2.23
CA THR A 214 22.00 9.90 2.32
C THR A 214 23.21 9.81 3.25
N GLY A 215 23.97 10.91 3.39
CA GLY A 215 25.24 10.94 4.12
C GLY A 215 26.42 10.48 3.28
N SER A 216 27.37 9.78 3.93
CA SER A 216 28.55 9.21 3.25
C SER A 216 28.53 7.69 3.36
N HIS A 217 28.63 7.00 2.24
CA HIS A 217 28.70 5.55 2.20
C HIS A 217 29.52 5.07 1.01
N ASP A 218 30.15 3.90 1.14
CA ASP A 218 30.75 3.20 0.00
C ASP A 218 29.66 2.63 -0.93
N TRP A 219 30.04 1.99 -2.03
CA TRP A 219 29.13 1.43 -3.02
C TRP A 219 27.98 0.62 -2.42
N GLN A 220 26.76 1.13 -2.62
CA GLN A 220 25.50 0.50 -2.31
C GLN A 220 24.86 -0.01 -3.61
N TYR A 221 24.37 -1.24 -3.60
CA TYR A 221 23.58 -1.79 -4.69
C TYR A 221 22.11 -1.38 -4.54
N GLY A 222 21.51 -0.87 -5.61
CA GLY A 222 20.09 -0.59 -5.69
C GLY A 222 19.45 -1.43 -6.79
N GLN A 223 18.23 -1.90 -6.54
CA GLN A 223 17.45 -2.66 -7.52
C GLN A 223 15.95 -2.39 -7.36
N LEU A 224 15.29 -2.13 -8.47
CA LEU A 224 13.85 -1.92 -8.59
C LEU A 224 13.22 -3.04 -9.42
N TYR A 225 12.27 -3.75 -8.82
CA TYR A 225 11.35 -4.64 -9.53
C TYR A 225 10.12 -3.86 -9.98
N PHE A 226 9.98 -3.61 -11.28
CA PHE A 226 8.83 -2.91 -11.81
C PHE A 226 7.93 -3.86 -12.59
N GLN A 227 6.73 -4.08 -12.06
CA GLN A 227 5.71 -4.90 -12.69
C GLN A 227 4.70 -4.03 -13.46
N PRO A 228 4.85 -3.86 -14.78
CA PRO A 228 3.92 -3.05 -15.54
C PRO A 228 2.54 -3.71 -15.62
N GLN A 229 1.49 -2.90 -15.47
CA GLN A 229 0.10 -3.32 -15.67
C GLN A 229 -0.33 -3.33 -17.15
N LYS A 230 0.47 -2.69 -18.01
CA LYS A 230 0.22 -2.52 -19.43
C LYS A 230 1.51 -2.75 -20.21
N ALA A 231 1.41 -3.13 -21.48
CA ALA A 231 2.59 -3.32 -22.32
C ALA A 231 3.40 -2.02 -22.43
N VAL A 232 4.68 -2.08 -22.11
CA VAL A 232 5.57 -0.92 -22.10
C VAL A 232 6.14 -0.66 -23.50
N GLN A 233 6.01 0.57 -23.98
CA GLN A 233 6.62 0.99 -25.24
C GLN A 233 8.03 1.50 -25.02
N THR A 234 8.19 2.47 -24.12
CA THR A 234 9.46 3.16 -23.83
C THR A 234 9.65 3.29 -22.33
N ILE A 235 10.90 3.20 -21.87
CA ILE A 235 11.30 3.66 -20.54
C ILE A 235 12.45 4.66 -20.65
N SER A 236 12.53 5.59 -19.72
CA SER A 236 13.71 6.42 -19.50
C SER A 236 14.24 6.13 -18.09
N VAL A 237 15.49 5.69 -18.00
CA VAL A 237 16.14 5.35 -16.73
C VAL A 237 17.28 6.31 -16.42
N TYR A 238 17.44 6.63 -15.15
CA TYR A 238 18.33 7.67 -14.65
C TYR A 238 19.11 7.19 -13.41
N GLY A 239 20.35 7.64 -13.28
CA GLY A 239 20.95 7.91 -11.97
C GLY A 239 20.76 9.40 -11.67
N ILE A 240 19.96 9.73 -10.64
CA ILE A 240 19.48 11.10 -10.39
C ILE A 240 20.01 11.66 -9.07
N PHE A 241 20.32 12.96 -9.05
CA PHE A 241 20.75 13.71 -7.86
C PHE A 241 20.19 15.14 -7.87
N ARG A 242 19.15 15.42 -7.07
CA ARG A 242 18.36 16.68 -7.12
C ARG A 242 17.50 16.89 -5.85
N ASP A 243 16.42 17.68 -5.97
CA ASP A 243 15.30 17.81 -5.03
C ASP A 243 15.72 18.21 -3.60
N GLY A 244 16.74 19.09 -3.48
CA GLY A 244 17.21 19.58 -2.18
C GLY A 244 18.54 18.98 -1.73
N HIS A 245 19.01 17.90 -2.35
CA HIS A 245 20.29 17.29 -1.98
C HIS A 245 21.50 18.09 -2.46
N THR A 246 22.48 18.22 -1.56
CA THR A 246 23.84 18.70 -1.82
C THR A 246 24.84 17.59 -1.54
N GLY A 247 26.03 17.67 -2.11
CA GLY A 247 27.09 16.69 -1.91
C GLY A 247 27.63 16.12 -3.22
N GLU A 248 28.27 14.97 -3.12
CA GLU A 248 28.85 14.26 -4.27
C GLU A 248 28.35 12.82 -4.31
N VAL A 249 27.93 12.37 -5.48
CA VAL A 249 27.51 10.98 -5.70
C VAL A 249 28.18 10.40 -6.93
N TRP A 250 28.44 9.10 -6.90
CA TRP A 250 28.96 8.34 -8.03
C TRP A 250 27.96 7.28 -8.43
N PHE A 251 27.85 7.02 -9.72
CA PHE A 251 27.08 5.91 -10.25
C PHE A 251 27.95 5.02 -11.15
N ASP A 252 27.68 3.72 -11.11
CA ASP A 252 28.32 2.73 -11.97
C ASP A 252 27.46 1.45 -12.11
N ASP A 253 27.82 0.60 -13.06
CA ASP A 253 27.27 -0.75 -13.25
C ASP A 253 25.72 -0.80 -13.34
N PHE A 254 25.13 0.08 -14.16
CA PHE A 254 23.70 0.05 -14.43
C PHE A 254 23.30 -1.19 -15.26
N SER A 255 22.11 -1.73 -14.98
CA SER A 255 21.51 -2.84 -15.75
C SER A 255 20.00 -2.66 -15.84
N VAL A 256 19.42 -2.88 -17.03
CA VAL A 256 17.97 -3.00 -17.23
C VAL A 256 17.67 -4.30 -17.93
N LYS A 257 16.85 -5.15 -17.31
CA LYS A 257 16.49 -6.45 -17.88
C LYS A 257 14.99 -6.64 -17.97
N GLU A 258 14.55 -7.21 -19.08
CA GLU A 258 13.25 -7.86 -19.17
C GLU A 258 13.42 -9.32 -18.74
N ILE A 259 12.69 -9.72 -17.71
CA ILE A 259 12.82 -11.05 -17.10
C ILE A 259 12.09 -12.10 -17.94
N ALA A 260 12.72 -13.26 -18.09
CA ALA A 260 12.17 -14.40 -18.80
C ALA A 260 11.12 -15.16 -17.96
N ALA A 261 10.22 -15.89 -18.63
CA ALA A 261 9.04 -16.48 -17.99
C ALA A 261 9.35 -17.58 -16.96
N GLU A 262 10.56 -18.15 -17.00
CA GLU A 262 10.99 -19.21 -16.08
C GLU A 262 11.42 -18.73 -14.68
N ALA A 263 11.36 -17.43 -14.39
CA ALA A 263 11.58 -16.89 -13.04
C ALA A 263 10.25 -16.49 -12.39
N SER A 264 10.24 -16.32 -11.07
CA SER A 264 9.12 -15.79 -10.31
C SER A 264 9.62 -14.64 -9.44
N VAL A 265 8.84 -13.57 -9.24
CA VAL A 265 9.16 -12.57 -8.23
C VAL A 265 8.46 -12.95 -6.94
N PHE A 266 9.19 -12.95 -5.83
CA PHE A 266 8.66 -13.19 -4.50
C PHE A 266 9.47 -12.40 -3.48
N GLU A 267 8.83 -11.54 -2.70
CA GLU A 267 9.43 -10.72 -1.63
C GLU A 267 10.77 -10.06 -1.98
N ASP A 268 10.75 -9.26 -3.05
CA ASP A 268 11.90 -8.49 -3.58
C ASP A 268 13.06 -9.37 -4.05
N ALA A 269 12.77 -10.60 -4.48
CA ALA A 269 13.72 -11.50 -5.11
C ALA A 269 13.17 -12.17 -6.36
N LEU A 270 14.04 -12.44 -7.33
CA LEU A 270 13.75 -13.47 -8.34
C LEU A 270 13.98 -14.83 -7.70
N VAL A 271 13.03 -15.72 -7.82
CA VAL A 271 13.08 -17.05 -7.21
C VAL A 271 12.70 -18.14 -8.20
N THR A 272 13.13 -19.36 -7.88
CA THR A 272 12.69 -20.61 -8.48
C THR A 272 11.91 -21.38 -7.41
N PRO A 273 10.58 -21.53 -7.53
CA PRO A 273 9.82 -22.38 -6.62
C PRO A 273 10.33 -23.82 -6.67
N LEU A 274 10.53 -24.43 -5.51
CA LEU A 274 10.96 -25.83 -5.40
C LEU A 274 9.75 -26.73 -5.17
N PRO A 275 9.80 -28.02 -5.56
CA PRO A 275 8.75 -28.98 -5.22
C PRO A 275 8.50 -28.98 -3.71
N PHE A 276 7.25 -28.76 -3.31
CA PHE A 276 6.89 -28.63 -1.90
C PHE A 276 5.95 -29.76 -1.46
N ASP A 277 6.41 -30.59 -0.53
CA ASP A 277 5.58 -31.59 0.14
C ASP A 277 5.11 -31.04 1.49
N PRO A 278 3.79 -30.89 1.73
CA PRO A 278 3.31 -30.43 3.02
C PRO A 278 3.45 -31.46 4.15
N GLY A 279 3.80 -32.71 3.81
CA GLY A 279 3.94 -33.80 4.75
C GLY A 279 2.60 -34.27 5.32
N SER A 280 2.62 -34.76 6.56
CA SER A 280 1.46 -35.30 7.25
C SER A 280 0.46 -34.20 7.56
N ALA A 281 -0.82 -34.46 7.25
CA ALA A 281 -1.91 -33.57 7.66
C ALA A 281 -2.21 -33.77 9.16
N TYR A 282 -2.37 -32.66 9.88
CA TYR A 282 -2.78 -32.65 11.29
C TYR A 282 -4.24 -32.23 11.43
N ALA A 283 -4.49 -31.03 11.96
CA ALA A 283 -5.85 -30.54 12.18
C ALA A 283 -6.46 -29.97 10.90
N THR A 284 -7.71 -30.34 10.68
CA THR A 284 -8.61 -29.67 9.74
C THR A 284 -9.49 -28.71 10.52
N LEU A 285 -9.29 -27.42 10.28
CA LEU A 285 -10.16 -26.35 10.76
C LEU A 285 -11.29 -26.17 9.75
N GLN A 286 -12.53 -26.05 10.22
CA GLN A 286 -13.69 -25.93 9.34
C GLN A 286 -14.61 -24.82 9.84
N SER A 287 -14.91 -23.87 8.95
CA SER A 287 -15.92 -22.84 9.19
C SER A 287 -17.32 -23.37 8.86
N GLN A 288 -18.35 -22.68 9.35
CA GLN A 288 -19.75 -23.09 9.14
C GLN A 288 -20.20 -22.92 7.67
N ASP A 289 -19.53 -22.05 6.91
CA ASP A 289 -19.81 -21.78 5.50
C ASP A 289 -19.00 -22.65 4.53
N GLY A 290 -18.31 -23.68 5.03
CA GLY A 290 -17.74 -24.74 4.22
C GLY A 290 -16.32 -24.49 3.72
N LEU A 291 -15.61 -23.49 4.25
CA LEU A 291 -14.15 -23.43 4.18
C LEU A 291 -13.57 -24.49 5.13
N ALA A 292 -12.63 -25.29 4.64
CA ALA A 292 -11.86 -26.21 5.46
C ALA A 292 -10.38 -26.10 5.12
N LEU A 293 -9.53 -25.96 6.13
CA LEU A 293 -8.07 -25.82 6.01
C LEU A 293 -7.39 -26.88 6.86
N SER A 294 -6.53 -27.69 6.25
CA SER A 294 -5.71 -28.67 6.96
C SER A 294 -4.24 -28.26 6.96
N LEU A 295 -3.65 -28.16 8.14
CA LEU A 295 -2.23 -27.81 8.31
C LEU A 295 -1.35 -29.06 8.18
N GLY A 296 -0.18 -28.90 7.53
CA GLY A 296 0.81 -29.97 7.34
C GLY A 296 1.96 -29.95 8.35
N ASP A 297 2.94 -30.85 8.16
CA ASP A 297 4.28 -30.76 8.76
C ASP A 297 4.98 -29.47 8.31
N ARG A 298 4.73 -29.08 7.06
CA ARG A 298 5.19 -27.84 6.44
C ARG A 298 4.03 -27.28 5.60
N GLY A 299 3.64 -26.04 5.78
CA GLY A 299 2.59 -25.45 4.93
C GLY A 299 1.20 -26.08 5.04
N ILE A 300 0.45 -26.08 3.93
CA ILE A 300 -0.97 -26.47 3.86
C ILE A 300 -1.13 -27.81 3.17
N ALA A 301 -1.72 -28.77 3.90
CA ALA A 301 -1.99 -30.12 3.38
C ALA A 301 -3.29 -30.21 2.56
N SER A 302 -4.30 -29.39 2.88
CA SER A 302 -5.55 -29.31 2.12
C SER A 302 -6.25 -27.97 2.36
N LEU A 303 -6.89 -27.44 1.32
CA LEU A 303 -7.72 -26.25 1.36
C LEU A 303 -8.98 -26.53 0.53
N LYS A 304 -10.14 -26.61 1.19
CA LYS A 304 -11.42 -26.89 0.54
C LYS A 304 -12.41 -25.76 0.72
N LEU A 305 -13.22 -25.52 -0.30
CA LEU A 305 -14.39 -24.66 -0.23
C LEU A 305 -15.60 -25.36 -0.85
N GLY A 306 -16.67 -25.52 -0.06
CA GLY A 306 -17.85 -26.30 -0.46
C GLY A 306 -17.49 -27.76 -0.79
N GLY A 307 -16.54 -28.34 -0.05
CA GLY A 307 -16.05 -29.71 -0.24
C GLY A 307 -15.11 -29.93 -1.42
N SER A 308 -14.87 -28.92 -2.26
CA SER A 308 -13.94 -29.02 -3.40
C SER A 308 -12.53 -28.62 -2.99
N GLU A 309 -11.54 -29.43 -3.34
CA GLU A 309 -10.13 -29.12 -3.15
C GLU A 309 -9.70 -27.95 -4.05
N LEU A 310 -9.10 -26.94 -3.43
CA LEU A 310 -8.52 -25.77 -4.10
C LEU A 310 -6.98 -25.79 -4.04
N ALA A 311 -6.39 -26.55 -3.10
CA ALA A 311 -4.95 -26.61 -2.96
C ALA A 311 -4.27 -27.20 -4.21
N SER A 312 -3.34 -26.46 -4.79
CA SER A 312 -2.44 -26.90 -5.84
C SER A 312 -1.32 -27.75 -5.24
N ALA A 313 -1.18 -28.98 -5.73
CA ALA A 313 -0.09 -29.86 -5.30
C ALA A 313 1.28 -29.27 -5.64
N SER A 314 2.29 -29.60 -4.81
CA SER A 314 3.69 -29.18 -4.98
C SER A 314 3.96 -27.68 -4.89
N THR A 315 2.96 -26.85 -4.59
CA THR A 315 3.10 -25.40 -4.40
C THR A 315 3.46 -25.10 -2.95
N ALA A 316 4.53 -24.33 -2.72
CA ALA A 316 4.89 -23.84 -1.40
C ALA A 316 3.71 -23.13 -0.72
N SER A 317 3.52 -23.31 0.58
CA SER A 317 2.33 -22.79 1.27
C SER A 317 2.53 -22.65 2.78
N GLY A 318 1.52 -22.08 3.44
CA GLY A 318 1.56 -21.72 4.86
C GLY A 318 2.58 -20.61 5.11
N PHE A 319 3.28 -20.68 6.25
CA PHE A 319 4.28 -19.67 6.59
C PHE A 319 5.56 -19.85 5.77
N LEU A 320 5.91 -18.79 5.04
CA LEU A 320 7.14 -18.61 4.27
C LEU A 320 7.86 -17.36 4.79
N VAL A 321 9.18 -17.34 4.73
CA VAL A 321 9.96 -16.24 5.30
C VAL A 321 11.23 -15.98 4.50
N ARG A 322 11.62 -14.71 4.46
CA ARG A 322 12.89 -14.26 3.89
C ARG A 322 13.53 -13.23 4.82
N ASP A 323 14.80 -13.43 5.14
CA ASP A 323 15.65 -12.39 5.73
C ASP A 323 16.23 -11.53 4.60
N GLN A 324 15.87 -10.26 4.64
CA GLN A 324 16.15 -9.26 3.61
C GLN A 324 17.55 -8.67 3.79
N ALA A 325 17.99 -8.51 5.05
CA ALA A 325 19.36 -8.06 5.37
C ALA A 325 20.40 -9.12 5.01
N ALA A 326 20.08 -10.39 5.22
CA ALA A 326 20.94 -11.51 4.84
C ALA A 326 20.84 -11.90 3.35
N ASP A 327 19.97 -11.22 2.59
CA ASP A 327 19.72 -11.48 1.18
C ASP A 327 19.39 -12.96 0.85
N SER A 328 18.66 -13.60 1.75
CA SER A 328 18.44 -15.05 1.78
C SER A 328 17.52 -15.60 0.67
N ASP A 329 17.53 -16.94 0.53
CA ASP A 329 16.46 -17.72 -0.13
C ASP A 329 15.12 -17.58 0.63
N VAL A 330 14.03 -18.12 0.08
CA VAL A 330 12.74 -18.20 0.77
C VAL A 330 12.63 -19.52 1.51
N TYR A 331 12.44 -19.47 2.83
CA TYR A 331 12.31 -20.64 3.69
C TYR A 331 10.85 -20.89 4.07
N GLY A 332 10.48 -22.15 4.24
CA GLY A 332 9.25 -22.55 4.93
C GLY A 332 9.54 -22.99 6.35
N PHE A 333 8.56 -22.86 7.24
CA PHE A 333 8.70 -23.35 8.62
C PHE A 333 8.39 -24.84 8.71
N ALA A 334 9.23 -25.58 9.43
CA ALA A 334 8.97 -26.96 9.81
C ALA A 334 8.25 -27.01 11.16
N ARG A 335 7.17 -27.79 11.24
CA ARG A 335 6.37 -27.95 12.47
C ARG A 335 7.21 -28.56 13.58
N SER A 336 7.23 -27.91 14.74
CA SER A 336 7.88 -28.39 15.94
C SER A 336 7.12 -29.54 16.59
N ALA A 337 7.84 -30.51 17.15
CA ALA A 337 7.26 -31.57 17.95
C ALA A 337 6.47 -30.98 19.14
N GLY A 338 5.22 -31.41 19.33
CA GLY A 338 4.35 -30.89 20.38
C GLY A 338 3.58 -29.62 20.02
N SER A 339 3.65 -29.14 18.77
CA SER A 339 2.79 -28.05 18.30
C SER A 339 1.31 -28.40 18.51
N ARG A 340 0.56 -27.44 19.05
CA ARG A 340 -0.88 -27.56 19.37
C ARG A 340 -1.69 -27.99 18.16
N THR A 341 -2.74 -28.78 18.37
CA THR A 341 -3.58 -29.30 17.28
C THR A 341 -4.26 -28.18 16.50
N ASP A 342 -4.76 -27.16 17.18
CA ASP A 342 -5.43 -25.97 16.65
C ASP A 342 -4.46 -24.81 16.38
N GLY A 343 -3.23 -25.13 15.95
CA GLY A 343 -2.21 -24.13 15.68
C GLY A 343 -0.99 -24.69 14.97
N PHE A 344 -0.03 -23.80 14.73
CA PHE A 344 1.23 -24.09 14.07
C PHE A 344 2.37 -23.40 14.81
N SER A 345 3.27 -24.21 15.35
CA SER A 345 4.52 -23.75 15.94
C SER A 345 5.63 -24.40 15.14
N GLY A 346 6.57 -23.62 14.62
CA GLY A 346 7.60 -24.14 13.73
C GLY A 346 8.84 -23.28 13.64
N THR A 347 9.89 -23.83 13.07
CA THR A 347 11.21 -23.18 12.92
C THR A 347 11.64 -23.15 11.46
N ALA A 348 12.27 -22.04 11.07
CA ALA A 348 13.06 -21.92 9.85
C ALA A 348 14.54 -21.94 10.28
N GLU A 349 15.09 -23.14 10.49
CA GLU A 349 16.41 -23.32 11.11
C GLU A 349 17.52 -22.59 10.35
N GLY A 350 17.49 -22.57 9.01
CA GLY A 350 18.46 -21.85 8.20
C GLY A 350 18.52 -20.33 8.44
N LEU A 351 17.50 -19.75 9.08
CA LEU A 351 17.43 -18.32 9.39
C LEU A 351 17.37 -18.03 10.90
N ASP A 352 17.38 -19.04 11.76
CA ASP A 352 17.16 -18.91 13.21
C ASP A 352 15.90 -18.10 13.56
N LEU A 353 14.80 -18.43 12.88
CA LEU A 353 13.49 -17.82 13.10
C LEU A 353 12.48 -18.88 13.56
N SER A 354 11.59 -18.51 14.47
CA SER A 354 10.46 -19.35 14.86
C SER A 354 9.13 -18.61 14.70
N VAL A 355 8.09 -19.35 14.32
CA VAL A 355 6.70 -18.85 14.31
C VAL A 355 5.87 -19.67 15.30
N ASP A 356 5.01 -19.00 16.05
CA ASP A 356 3.94 -19.63 16.83
C ASP A 356 2.61 -18.96 16.51
N ALA A 357 1.66 -19.72 15.98
CA ALA A 357 0.39 -19.22 15.48
C ALA A 357 -0.79 -20.08 15.95
N ALA A 358 -1.83 -19.43 16.44
CA ALA A 358 -3.13 -20.00 16.76
C ALA A 358 -4.06 -19.89 15.55
N PHE A 359 -4.85 -20.94 15.30
CA PHE A 359 -5.87 -20.94 14.27
C PHE A 359 -7.23 -21.26 14.90
N GLU A 360 -8.16 -20.33 14.76
CA GLU A 360 -9.49 -20.41 15.37
C GLU A 360 -10.56 -20.44 14.27
N ALA A 361 -11.32 -21.52 14.18
CA ALA A 361 -12.50 -21.56 13.32
C ALA A 361 -13.62 -20.71 13.94
N VAL A 362 -14.00 -19.66 13.22
CA VAL A 362 -15.11 -18.76 13.58
C VAL A 362 -16.27 -18.98 12.59
N PRO A 363 -17.52 -18.55 12.91
CA PRO A 363 -18.67 -18.85 12.04
C PRO A 363 -18.48 -18.48 10.56
N GLY A 364 -17.74 -17.40 10.28
CA GLY A 364 -17.51 -16.91 8.92
C GLY A 364 -16.12 -17.16 8.33
N GLY A 365 -15.25 -17.94 8.97
CA GLY A 365 -13.89 -18.11 8.49
C GLY A 365 -12.95 -18.74 9.51
N ILE A 366 -11.65 -18.52 9.34
CA ILE A 366 -10.60 -18.98 10.23
C ILE A 366 -9.75 -17.76 10.60
N LYS A 367 -9.75 -17.40 11.89
CA LYS A 367 -8.89 -16.34 12.43
C LYS A 367 -7.52 -16.92 12.77
N VAL A 368 -6.47 -16.20 12.41
CA VAL A 368 -5.08 -16.56 12.65
C VAL A 368 -4.42 -15.43 13.43
N SER A 369 -3.79 -15.76 14.54
CA SER A 369 -2.98 -14.82 15.32
C SER A 369 -1.67 -15.51 15.69
N GLY A 370 -0.55 -14.83 15.49
CA GLY A 370 0.74 -15.43 15.80
C GLY A 370 1.82 -14.42 16.09
N LYS A 371 3.01 -14.97 16.32
CA LYS A 371 4.22 -14.26 16.66
C LYS A 371 5.40 -14.85 15.89
N LEU A 372 6.18 -14.00 15.25
CA LEU A 372 7.48 -14.33 14.68
C LEU A 372 8.55 -13.95 15.71
N THR A 373 9.60 -14.76 15.87
CA THR A 373 10.68 -14.49 16.83
C THR A 373 12.03 -14.79 16.21
N ASP A 374 12.96 -13.86 16.37
CA ASP A 374 14.39 -14.04 16.13
C ASP A 374 15.02 -14.77 17.31
N LEU A 375 15.72 -15.88 17.01
CA LEU A 375 16.36 -16.71 18.02
C LEU A 375 17.80 -16.26 18.32
N ARG A 376 18.32 -15.27 17.59
CA ARG A 376 19.69 -14.75 17.74
C ARG A 376 19.79 -13.58 18.73
N GLY A 377 18.71 -12.84 18.93
CA GLY A 377 18.70 -11.60 19.71
C GLY A 377 19.37 -10.44 18.96
N ALA A 378 19.18 -10.34 17.65
CA ALA A 378 19.78 -9.34 16.78
C ALA A 378 18.71 -8.54 16.02
N ASP A 379 19.11 -7.40 15.46
CA ASP A 379 18.26 -6.67 14.53
C ASP A 379 18.06 -7.47 13.23
N ARG A 380 16.80 -7.63 12.81
CA ARG A 380 16.46 -8.36 11.58
C ARG A 380 15.47 -7.57 10.73
N ALA A 381 15.66 -7.62 9.43
CA ALA A 381 14.71 -7.17 8.41
C ALA A 381 14.08 -8.40 7.77
N VAL A 382 12.82 -8.70 8.12
CA VAL A 382 12.18 -9.97 7.75
C VAL A 382 10.84 -9.73 7.06
N THR A 383 10.62 -10.42 5.94
CA THR A 383 9.28 -10.55 5.35
C THR A 383 8.71 -11.91 5.71
N LEU A 384 7.58 -11.92 6.43
CA LEU A 384 6.82 -13.12 6.75
C LEU A 384 5.58 -13.18 5.86
N THR A 385 5.41 -14.26 5.11
CA THR A 385 4.28 -14.47 4.20
C THR A 385 3.47 -15.68 4.64
N TYR A 386 2.15 -15.57 4.66
CA TYR A 386 1.25 -16.72 4.70
C TYR A 386 0.63 -16.95 3.32
N ALA A 387 0.87 -18.14 2.75
CA ALA A 387 0.54 -18.44 1.37
C ALA A 387 -0.50 -19.57 1.24
N LEU A 388 -1.64 -19.28 0.60
CA LEU A 388 -2.61 -20.29 0.19
C LEU A 388 -2.28 -20.80 -1.22
N PRO A 389 -2.10 -22.12 -1.44
CA PRO A 389 -1.68 -22.67 -2.73
C PRO A 389 -2.86 -22.82 -3.67
N VAL A 390 -3.33 -21.75 -4.32
CA VAL A 390 -4.51 -21.80 -5.21
C VAL A 390 -4.10 -21.51 -6.64
N ASN A 391 -4.35 -22.46 -7.55
CA ASN A 391 -4.22 -22.18 -8.99
C ASN A 391 -5.47 -21.45 -9.50
N ALA A 392 -5.41 -20.13 -9.49
CA ALA A 392 -6.52 -19.25 -9.87
C ALA A 392 -6.45 -18.77 -11.33
N ASP A 393 -5.80 -19.52 -12.23
CA ASP A 393 -5.78 -19.15 -13.66
C ASP A 393 -7.21 -19.05 -14.23
N GLY A 394 -7.53 -17.91 -14.84
CA GLY A 394 -8.87 -17.62 -15.36
C GLY A 394 -9.89 -17.15 -14.31
N TRP A 395 -9.53 -17.14 -13.02
CA TRP A 395 -10.35 -16.51 -11.97
C TRP A 395 -10.27 -14.98 -12.09
N LYS A 396 -10.99 -14.28 -11.23
CA LYS A 396 -10.98 -12.83 -11.11
C LYS A 396 -10.23 -12.40 -9.86
N TRP A 397 -9.46 -11.32 -9.99
CA TRP A 397 -8.97 -10.50 -8.89
C TRP A 397 -9.87 -9.28 -8.77
N GLY A 398 -10.43 -9.03 -7.58
CA GLY A 398 -11.23 -7.83 -7.30
C GLY A 398 -10.33 -6.63 -7.00
N ASP A 399 -10.41 -5.58 -7.81
CA ASP A 399 -9.65 -4.34 -7.61
C ASP A 399 -10.34 -3.42 -6.60
N TYR A 400 -11.65 -3.23 -6.79
CA TYR A 400 -12.53 -2.46 -5.91
C TYR A 400 -13.99 -2.83 -6.20
N VAL A 401 -14.96 -2.16 -5.58
CA VAL A 401 -16.40 -2.49 -5.70
C VAL A 401 -16.99 -2.43 -7.13
N ARG A 402 -16.25 -1.90 -8.12
CA ARG A 402 -16.61 -1.91 -9.54
C ARG A 402 -15.48 -2.36 -10.49
N GLY A 403 -14.31 -2.71 -9.96
CA GLY A 403 -13.14 -3.07 -10.76
C GLY A 403 -12.73 -4.51 -10.55
N GLU A 404 -12.38 -5.20 -11.63
CA GLU A 404 -11.80 -6.55 -11.60
C GLU A 404 -10.82 -6.78 -12.74
N ARG A 405 -9.84 -7.65 -12.49
CA ARG A 405 -8.90 -8.16 -13.49
C ARG A 405 -9.00 -9.67 -13.58
N THR A 406 -8.75 -10.23 -14.77
CA THR A 406 -8.66 -11.68 -14.93
C THR A 406 -7.26 -12.14 -14.55
N ILE A 407 -7.19 -13.14 -13.67
CA ILE A 407 -5.95 -13.74 -13.21
C ILE A 407 -5.35 -14.61 -14.32
N ARG A 408 -4.06 -14.41 -14.54
CA ARG A 408 -3.18 -15.20 -15.40
C ARG A 408 -2.07 -15.78 -14.53
N THR A 409 -1.58 -16.94 -14.93
CA THR A 409 -0.47 -17.60 -14.24
C THR A 409 0.62 -18.01 -15.22
N GLY A 410 1.84 -18.19 -14.70
CA GLY A 410 2.96 -18.74 -15.46
C GLY A 410 3.94 -17.72 -16.04
N GLN A 411 3.79 -16.42 -15.78
CA GLN A 411 4.83 -15.42 -16.04
C GLN A 411 5.33 -14.77 -14.75
N ALA A 412 6.64 -14.46 -14.70
CA ALA A 412 7.35 -13.84 -13.57
C ALA A 412 6.74 -12.53 -13.03
N GLY A 413 5.79 -11.96 -13.77
CA GLY A 413 5.14 -10.68 -13.50
C GLY A 413 3.64 -10.74 -13.27
N ASP A 414 3.02 -11.92 -13.23
CA ASP A 414 1.57 -12.02 -13.03
C ASP A 414 1.19 -11.81 -11.55
N VAL A 415 1.51 -10.64 -10.98
CA VAL A 415 1.18 -10.26 -9.59
C VAL A 415 0.00 -9.30 -9.59
N TYR A 416 -1.03 -9.66 -8.84
CA TYR A 416 -2.26 -8.90 -8.70
C TYR A 416 -2.36 -8.37 -7.27
N THR A 417 -2.34 -7.05 -7.12
CA THR A 417 -2.44 -6.38 -5.81
C THR A 417 -3.17 -5.06 -5.94
N ASN A 418 -3.75 -4.60 -4.82
CA ASN A 418 -4.36 -3.28 -4.66
C ASN A 418 -3.53 -2.52 -3.60
N SER A 419 -2.26 -2.25 -3.93
CA SER A 419 -1.30 -1.66 -2.98
C SER A 419 -0.70 -0.37 -3.52
N GLN A 420 -0.21 0.45 -2.60
CA GLN A 420 0.49 1.71 -2.86
C GLN A 420 1.75 1.76 -2.02
N ILE A 421 2.74 2.54 -2.44
CA ILE A 421 3.97 2.76 -1.67
C ILE A 421 3.73 3.99 -0.79
N PRO A 422 3.56 3.83 0.55
CA PRO A 422 3.26 4.97 1.41
C PRO A 422 4.51 5.82 1.64
N ASP A 423 5.69 5.22 1.77
CA ASP A 423 6.94 5.90 2.10
C ASP A 423 8.09 5.44 1.19
N PHE A 424 9.15 6.26 1.05
CA PHE A 424 10.31 5.93 0.23
C PHE A 424 11.16 4.78 0.79
N GLU A 425 11.10 4.54 2.10
CA GLU A 425 11.87 3.49 2.75
C GLU A 425 11.08 2.20 2.96
N THR A 426 9.75 2.22 2.92
CA THR A 426 8.91 1.03 3.16
C THR A 426 8.48 0.35 1.87
N GLY A 427 8.10 -0.93 1.94
CA GLY A 427 7.49 -1.62 0.82
C GLY A 427 6.02 -1.22 0.58
N PRO A 428 5.41 -1.71 -0.51
CA PRO A 428 4.02 -1.45 -0.82
C PRO A 428 3.08 -1.97 0.28
N LEU A 429 2.09 -1.15 0.66
CA LEU A 429 1.03 -1.45 1.61
C LEU A 429 -0.31 -1.60 0.87
N SER A 430 -1.11 -2.60 1.24
CA SER A 430 -2.43 -2.78 0.65
C SER A 430 -3.44 -1.73 1.09
N ILE A 431 -4.15 -1.16 0.11
CA ILE A 431 -5.16 -0.10 0.28
C ILE A 431 -6.39 -0.63 1.03
N TYR A 432 -6.78 -1.88 0.74
CA TYR A 432 -7.91 -2.53 1.36
C TYR A 432 -7.43 -3.56 2.39
N PRO A 433 -8.23 -3.81 3.46
CA PRO A 433 -7.92 -4.85 4.44
C PRO A 433 -8.03 -6.27 3.88
N ILE A 434 -8.45 -6.45 2.62
CA ILE A 434 -8.79 -7.76 2.05
C ILE A 434 -8.17 -7.96 0.67
N SER A 435 -7.94 -9.22 0.32
CA SER A 435 -7.83 -9.69 -1.06
C SER A 435 -9.17 -10.25 -1.54
N ALA A 436 -9.37 -10.39 -2.84
CA ALA A 436 -10.56 -11.06 -3.37
C ALA A 436 -10.23 -11.81 -4.65
N ILE A 437 -10.15 -13.14 -4.58
CA ILE A 437 -10.11 -14.01 -5.75
C ILE A 437 -11.40 -14.81 -5.88
N TYR A 438 -11.93 -14.94 -7.09
CA TYR A 438 -13.17 -15.71 -7.30
C TYR A 438 -13.25 -16.34 -8.69
N ASP A 439 -13.82 -17.54 -8.71
CA ASP A 439 -14.07 -18.30 -9.92
C ASP A 439 -15.47 -17.98 -10.47
N PRO A 440 -15.58 -17.29 -11.63
CA PRO A 440 -16.87 -17.02 -12.24
C PRO A 440 -17.60 -18.29 -12.72
N ALA A 441 -16.90 -19.41 -12.92
CA ALA A 441 -17.50 -20.66 -13.37
C ALA A 441 -18.19 -21.44 -12.24
N THR A 442 -17.61 -21.42 -11.03
CA THR A 442 -18.12 -22.17 -9.88
C THR A 442 -18.78 -21.29 -8.81
N GLY A 443 -18.63 -19.96 -8.89
CA GLY A 443 -19.17 -19.02 -7.90
C GLY A 443 -18.41 -19.05 -6.56
N LYS A 444 -17.24 -19.66 -6.50
CA LYS A 444 -16.41 -19.75 -5.29
C LYS A 444 -15.51 -18.54 -5.17
N GLY A 445 -15.57 -17.84 -4.04
CA GLY A 445 -14.65 -16.77 -3.68
C GLY A 445 -13.78 -17.14 -2.47
N LEU A 446 -12.53 -16.70 -2.47
CA LEU A 446 -11.59 -16.86 -1.37
C LEU A 446 -10.86 -15.54 -1.08
N SER A 447 -10.69 -15.24 0.20
CA SER A 447 -10.05 -14.02 0.68
C SER A 447 -9.13 -14.28 1.87
N LEU A 448 -8.04 -13.52 1.90
CA LEU A 448 -7.27 -13.19 3.09
C LEU A 448 -7.62 -11.76 3.51
N GLY A 449 -7.83 -11.53 4.81
CA GLY A 449 -8.05 -10.19 5.37
C GLY A 449 -7.21 -9.92 6.61
N THR A 450 -6.76 -8.68 6.80
CA THR A 450 -5.96 -8.25 7.97
C THR A 450 -6.82 -8.19 9.25
N ASP A 451 -6.20 -8.34 10.43
CA ASP A 451 -6.85 -8.07 11.72
C ASP A 451 -6.23 -6.80 12.34
N TYR A 452 -6.97 -5.69 12.34
CA TYR A 452 -6.45 -4.41 12.88
C TYR A 452 -6.24 -4.39 14.39
N HIS A 453 -6.66 -5.42 15.14
CA HIS A 453 -6.24 -5.58 16.54
C HIS A 453 -4.75 -5.96 16.66
N ARG A 454 -4.12 -6.37 15.56
CA ARG A 454 -2.68 -6.69 15.46
C ARG A 454 -2.08 -5.95 14.26
N PRO A 455 -1.91 -4.62 14.36
CA PRO A 455 -1.48 -3.82 13.24
C PRO A 455 -0.10 -4.23 12.75
N THR A 456 0.06 -4.30 11.44
CA THR A 456 1.29 -4.70 10.76
C THR A 456 1.39 -3.97 9.44
N HIS A 457 2.59 -3.88 8.87
CA HIS A 457 2.75 -3.37 7.50
C HIS A 457 2.51 -4.56 6.58
N TYR A 458 1.33 -4.59 5.96
CA TYR A 458 0.86 -5.77 5.23
C TYR A 458 0.65 -5.53 3.74
N ARG A 459 0.91 -6.59 2.97
CA ARG A 459 0.57 -6.68 1.55
C ARG A 459 -0.30 -7.90 1.30
N LEU A 460 -1.37 -7.71 0.55
CA LEU A 460 -2.29 -8.71 0.06
C LEU A 460 -2.17 -8.78 -1.45
N ASP A 461 -1.83 -9.95 -1.96
CA ASP A 461 -1.62 -10.14 -3.40
C ASP A 461 -1.91 -11.57 -3.83
N TYR A 462 -2.21 -11.73 -5.13
CA TYR A 462 -2.17 -13.03 -5.78
C TYR A 462 -0.94 -13.07 -6.69
N ASN A 463 -0.04 -14.00 -6.42
CA ASN A 463 1.16 -14.22 -7.20
C ASN A 463 0.91 -15.36 -8.21
N GLY A 464 0.68 -15.00 -9.46
CA GLY A 464 0.44 -15.94 -10.56
C GLY A 464 1.67 -16.70 -11.02
N SER A 465 2.89 -16.25 -10.67
CA SER A 465 4.13 -16.96 -10.98
C SER A 465 4.34 -18.15 -10.03
N THR A 466 3.97 -17.98 -8.75
CA THR A 466 4.05 -19.05 -7.73
C THR A 466 2.71 -19.76 -7.50
N ARG A 467 1.60 -19.24 -8.06
CA ARG A 467 0.21 -19.71 -7.89
C ARG A 467 -0.25 -19.70 -6.43
N GLN A 468 -0.07 -18.57 -5.78
CA GLN A 468 -0.40 -18.40 -4.36
C GLN A 468 -1.24 -17.14 -4.13
N LEU A 469 -2.24 -17.25 -3.24
CA LEU A 469 -2.87 -16.09 -2.61
C LEU A 469 -2.11 -15.79 -1.32
N LEU A 470 -1.63 -14.56 -1.16
CA LEU A 470 -0.65 -14.17 -0.17
C LEU A 470 -1.17 -13.07 0.76
N ILE A 471 -0.80 -13.17 2.04
CA ILE A 471 -0.65 -12.03 2.93
C ILE A 471 0.79 -12.00 3.42
N THR A 472 1.47 -10.88 3.23
CA THR A 472 2.87 -10.65 3.63
C THR A 472 2.94 -9.54 4.67
N PHE A 473 3.78 -9.71 5.68
CA PHE A 473 4.09 -8.73 6.72
C PHE A 473 5.57 -8.31 6.63
N GLU A 474 5.84 -7.00 6.64
CA GLU A 474 7.19 -6.44 6.71
C GLU A 474 7.53 -6.14 8.17
N LEU A 475 8.47 -6.91 8.75
CA LEU A 475 8.73 -6.94 10.19
C LEU A 475 10.19 -6.59 10.48
N GLY A 476 10.39 -5.54 11.27
CA GLY A 476 11.64 -5.29 11.97
C GLY A 476 11.63 -6.04 13.30
N LEU A 477 12.66 -6.85 13.55
CA LEU A 477 12.85 -7.51 14.85
C LEU A 477 14.04 -6.85 15.54
N SER A 478 13.92 -6.54 16.82
CA SER A 478 15.01 -5.94 17.60
C SER A 478 14.95 -6.40 19.06
N PRO A 479 16.09 -6.65 19.73
CA PRO A 479 16.10 -6.90 21.17
C PRO A 479 15.71 -5.67 22.00
N ASP A 480 15.72 -4.47 21.41
CA ASP A 480 15.50 -3.19 22.09
C ASP A 480 14.01 -2.86 22.33
N THR A 481 13.09 -3.76 21.98
CA THR A 481 11.63 -3.61 22.21
C THR A 481 11.21 -4.34 23.50
N ASP A 482 10.74 -3.64 24.52
CA ASP A 482 10.40 -4.26 25.81
C ASP A 482 9.11 -5.08 25.75
N ASN A 483 8.12 -4.64 24.96
CA ASN A 483 6.82 -5.31 24.85
C ASN A 483 6.89 -6.64 24.05
N PHE A 484 7.85 -6.77 23.13
CA PHE A 484 7.99 -7.93 22.24
C PHE A 484 9.45 -8.20 21.83
N PRO A 485 10.37 -8.39 22.79
CA PRO A 485 11.81 -8.47 22.50
C PRO A 485 12.13 -9.51 21.42
N SER A 486 12.86 -9.07 20.38
CA SER A 486 13.27 -9.88 19.23
C SER A 486 12.11 -10.55 18.49
N ALA A 487 10.92 -9.95 18.52
CA ALA A 487 9.72 -10.58 17.97
C ALA A 487 8.73 -9.59 17.39
N ALA A 488 7.74 -10.11 16.67
CA ALA A 488 6.67 -9.32 16.09
C ALA A 488 5.38 -10.14 16.04
N ASP A 489 4.29 -9.54 16.50
CA ASP A 489 2.96 -10.12 16.46
C ASP A 489 2.29 -9.86 15.10
N PHE A 490 1.43 -10.78 14.64
CA PHE A 490 0.64 -10.62 13.41
C PHE A 490 -0.75 -11.24 13.56
N GLY A 491 -1.71 -10.79 12.76
CA GLY A 491 -3.07 -11.31 12.75
C GLY A 491 -3.77 -11.15 11.41
N PHE A 492 -4.55 -12.16 11.01
CA PHE A 492 -5.33 -12.15 9.78
C PHE A 492 -6.47 -13.16 9.82
N VAL A 493 -7.35 -13.13 8.83
CA VAL A 493 -8.48 -14.06 8.64
C VAL A 493 -8.43 -14.69 7.25
N ILE A 494 -8.86 -15.95 7.18
CA ILE A 494 -9.05 -16.69 5.94
C ILE A 494 -10.53 -16.99 5.82
N TYR A 495 -11.16 -16.64 4.70
CA TYR A 495 -12.60 -16.89 4.54
C TYR A 495 -13.02 -17.10 3.08
N GLY A 496 -14.07 -17.90 2.91
CA GLY A 496 -14.77 -18.02 1.64
C GLY A 496 -15.88 -16.97 1.51
N PHE A 497 -16.25 -16.65 0.27
CA PHE A 497 -17.39 -15.77 -0.02
C PHE A 497 -18.11 -16.19 -1.31
N ASP A 498 -19.30 -15.62 -1.54
CA ASP A 498 -20.04 -15.79 -2.80
C ASP A 498 -19.33 -15.06 -3.94
N GLY A 499 -18.64 -15.82 -4.80
CA GLY A 499 -17.89 -15.29 -5.93
C GLY A 499 -18.75 -14.55 -6.95
N ALA A 500 -20.07 -14.77 -6.99
CA ALA A 500 -20.97 -14.01 -7.84
C ALA A 500 -21.08 -12.53 -7.42
N GLN A 501 -20.71 -12.21 -6.18
CA GLN A 501 -20.66 -10.83 -5.67
C GLN A 501 -19.27 -10.18 -5.82
N GLY A 502 -18.26 -10.91 -6.30
CA GLY A 502 -16.89 -10.42 -6.48
C GLY A 502 -16.30 -9.74 -5.23
N PHE A 503 -15.60 -8.62 -5.43
CA PHE A 503 -15.02 -7.82 -4.34
C PHE A 503 -16.04 -7.44 -3.26
N ARG A 504 -17.28 -7.11 -3.65
CA ARG A 504 -18.35 -6.72 -2.71
C ARG A 504 -18.70 -7.84 -1.74
N GLY A 505 -18.73 -9.09 -2.22
CA GLY A 505 -18.98 -10.26 -1.37
C GLY A 505 -17.84 -10.51 -0.38
N ALA A 506 -16.60 -10.32 -0.82
CA ALA A 506 -15.44 -10.45 0.06
C ALA A 506 -15.47 -9.39 1.18
N PHE A 507 -15.80 -8.14 0.86
CA PHE A 507 -15.85 -7.07 1.85
C PHE A 507 -17.06 -7.16 2.79
N ASP A 508 -18.24 -7.55 2.28
CA ASP A 508 -19.43 -7.86 3.11
C ASP A 508 -19.13 -8.93 4.16
N LYS A 509 -18.36 -9.95 3.77
CA LYS A 509 -17.93 -10.99 4.70
C LYS A 509 -16.92 -10.48 5.73
N TYR A 510 -15.98 -9.63 5.34
CA TYR A 510 -15.02 -8.99 6.25
C TYR A 510 -15.72 -8.14 7.31
N MET A 511 -16.68 -7.30 6.91
CA MET A 511 -17.48 -6.48 7.84
C MET A 511 -18.25 -7.34 8.86
N LYS A 512 -18.63 -8.57 8.51
CA LYS A 512 -19.30 -9.51 9.44
C LYS A 512 -18.32 -10.24 10.36
N LEU A 513 -17.07 -10.37 9.96
CA LEU A 513 -16.00 -10.94 10.80
C LEU A 513 -15.48 -9.93 11.82
N PHE A 514 -15.52 -8.64 11.47
CA PHE A 514 -15.11 -7.52 12.33
C PHE A 514 -16.18 -6.42 12.39
N PRO A 515 -17.39 -6.71 12.91
CA PRO A 515 -18.47 -5.73 12.96
C PRO A 515 -18.10 -4.47 13.76
N GLU A 516 -17.26 -4.61 14.78
CA GLU A 516 -16.77 -3.52 15.63
C GLU A 516 -16.01 -2.44 14.85
N PHE A 517 -15.33 -2.79 13.76
CA PHE A 517 -14.59 -1.81 12.94
C PHE A 517 -15.52 -0.87 12.17
N TYR A 518 -16.79 -1.23 12.02
CA TYR A 518 -17.77 -0.52 11.20
C TYR A 518 -18.96 -0.01 12.03
N GLU A 519 -18.81 0.04 13.36
CA GLU A 519 -19.82 0.60 14.25
C GLU A 519 -20.09 2.07 13.91
N VAL A 520 -21.37 2.45 13.84
CA VAL A 520 -21.81 3.83 13.61
C VAL A 520 -22.25 4.41 14.95
N ARG A 521 -21.41 5.24 15.56
CA ARG A 521 -21.70 5.92 16.84
C ARG A 521 -22.38 7.29 16.65
N ILE A 522 -22.27 7.87 15.45
CA ILE A 522 -22.91 9.13 15.07
C ILE A 522 -23.98 8.84 14.00
N PRO A 523 -25.22 8.46 14.42
CA PRO A 523 -26.29 8.12 13.49
C PRO A 523 -26.91 9.34 12.82
N ASP A 524 -26.89 10.50 13.49
CA ASP A 524 -27.33 11.78 12.93
C ASP A 524 -26.14 12.51 12.32
N GLN A 525 -26.15 12.63 10.99
CA GLN A 525 -25.01 13.02 10.18
C GLN A 525 -25.29 14.31 9.37
N GLY A 526 -24.25 15.02 8.95
CA GLY A 526 -24.34 16.30 8.26
C GLY A 526 -23.00 16.79 7.74
N ILE A 527 -22.95 18.05 7.28
CA ILE A 527 -21.72 18.62 6.72
C ILE A 527 -20.76 19.13 7.80
N TRP A 528 -19.51 19.33 7.38
CA TRP A 528 -18.38 19.76 8.21
C TRP A 528 -18.13 21.26 8.09
N MET A 529 -18.04 21.99 9.21
CA MET A 529 -17.66 23.40 9.29
C MET A 529 -16.19 23.58 9.70
N PRO A 530 -15.31 24.03 8.77
CA PRO A 530 -13.94 24.46 9.09
C PRO A 530 -13.85 25.99 9.30
N PHE A 531 -13.14 26.41 10.36
CA PHE A 531 -12.63 27.78 10.63
C PHE A 531 -13.63 28.94 10.77
N ALA A 532 -14.91 28.79 10.40
CA ALA A 532 -15.93 29.83 10.55
C ALA A 532 -16.86 29.55 11.73
N SER A 533 -17.38 30.61 12.35
CA SER A 533 -18.43 30.52 13.37
C SER A 533 -19.77 30.29 12.68
N ILE A 534 -20.46 29.22 13.06
CA ILE A 534 -21.76 28.85 12.47
C ILE A 534 -22.81 29.91 12.81
N SER A 535 -22.73 30.48 14.01
CA SER A 535 -23.65 31.52 14.48
C SER A 535 -23.63 32.80 13.63
N ASP A 536 -22.55 33.05 12.88
CA ASP A 536 -22.38 34.24 12.05
C ASP A 536 -23.06 34.10 10.68
N ILE A 537 -23.48 32.89 10.29
CA ILE A 537 -24.10 32.60 9.01
C ILE A 537 -25.63 32.72 9.17
N PRO A 538 -26.30 33.63 8.42
CA PRO A 538 -27.75 33.76 8.48
C PRO A 538 -28.47 32.51 7.96
N ASP A 539 -29.48 32.08 8.71
CA ASP A 539 -30.30 30.88 8.46
C ASP A 539 -29.42 29.63 8.20
N ASN A 540 -28.44 29.40 9.08
CA ASN A 540 -27.45 28.33 8.90
C ASN A 540 -28.03 26.91 8.91
N GLU A 541 -29.28 26.74 9.37
CA GLU A 541 -30.03 25.49 9.30
C GLU A 541 -30.21 24.99 7.85
N ASP A 542 -30.13 25.89 6.85
CA ASP A 542 -30.23 25.56 5.43
C ASP A 542 -29.09 24.65 4.94
N PHE A 543 -27.94 24.65 5.63
CA PHE A 543 -26.73 23.97 5.18
C PHE A 543 -26.55 22.57 5.79
N GLY A 544 -27.25 22.26 6.89
CA GLY A 544 -27.21 20.95 7.54
C GLY A 544 -25.87 20.62 8.20
N PHE A 545 -25.26 21.59 8.90
CA PHE A 545 -24.05 21.37 9.69
C PHE A 545 -24.27 20.35 10.79
N ARG A 546 -23.29 19.45 10.99
CA ARG A 546 -23.27 18.49 12.10
C ARG A 546 -21.93 18.41 12.79
N PHE A 547 -20.83 18.69 12.07
CA PHE A 547 -19.47 18.60 12.59
C PHE A 547 -18.82 19.98 12.58
N LYS A 548 -18.42 20.49 13.74
CA LYS A 548 -17.65 21.73 13.89
C LYS A 548 -16.21 21.39 14.29
N GLU A 549 -15.27 21.86 13.48
CA GLU A 549 -13.86 21.78 13.78
C GLU A 549 -13.43 22.92 14.70
N GLY A 550 -12.78 22.58 15.81
CA GLY A 550 -12.25 23.51 16.79
C GLY A 550 -13.31 24.05 17.76
N ASP A 551 -12.84 24.35 18.97
CA ASP A 551 -13.57 24.91 20.11
C ASP A 551 -12.94 26.23 20.60
N ASP A 552 -12.25 26.94 19.70
CA ASP A 552 -11.48 28.16 19.98
C ASP A 552 -12.35 29.38 20.30
N ASP A 553 -13.60 29.40 19.83
CA ASP A 553 -14.62 30.39 20.21
C ASP A 553 -15.68 29.77 21.14
N PRO A 554 -15.68 30.11 22.45
CA PRO A 554 -16.67 29.62 23.39
C PRO A 554 -18.11 30.02 23.06
N THR A 555 -18.32 31.14 22.34
CA THR A 555 -19.67 31.59 21.95
C THR A 555 -20.23 30.70 20.85
N ASP A 556 -19.41 30.41 19.84
CA ASP A 556 -19.79 29.50 18.76
C ASP A 556 -19.94 28.06 19.27
N THR A 557 -19.06 27.64 20.19
CA THR A 557 -19.19 26.33 20.88
C THR A 557 -20.51 26.24 21.65
N ALA A 558 -20.91 27.30 22.37
CA ALA A 558 -22.20 27.33 23.08
C ALA A 558 -23.38 27.24 22.10
N TYR A 559 -23.28 27.94 20.97
CA TYR A 559 -24.28 27.89 19.91
C TYR A 559 -24.38 26.47 19.32
N ALA A 560 -23.26 25.84 18.97
CA ALA A 560 -23.21 24.49 18.45
C ALA A 560 -23.78 23.47 19.44
N ASN A 561 -23.37 23.50 20.72
CA ASN A 561 -23.93 22.64 21.77
C ASN A 561 -25.45 22.84 21.92
N ALA A 562 -25.96 24.06 21.78
CA ALA A 562 -27.40 24.35 21.89
C ALA A 562 -28.23 23.94 20.66
N ASN A 563 -27.60 23.73 19.51
CA ASN A 563 -28.25 23.38 18.24
C ASN A 563 -27.93 21.96 17.76
N ASP A 564 -27.40 21.11 18.65
CA ASP A 564 -27.02 19.73 18.32
C ASP A 564 -26.05 19.66 17.13
N ILE A 565 -24.96 20.43 17.22
CA ILE A 565 -23.82 20.37 16.31
C ILE A 565 -22.62 19.90 17.13
N LEU A 566 -22.00 18.80 16.72
CA LEU A 566 -20.89 18.19 17.43
C LEU A 566 -19.63 19.03 17.25
N VAL A 567 -19.02 19.44 18.36
CA VAL A 567 -17.78 20.22 18.38
C VAL A 567 -16.59 19.31 18.68
N PHE A 568 -15.56 19.35 17.85
CA PHE A 568 -14.36 18.54 18.03
C PHE A 568 -13.14 19.42 18.29
N HIS A 569 -12.44 19.15 19.39
CA HIS A 569 -11.23 19.87 19.75
C HIS A 569 -10.08 19.52 18.80
N TYR A 570 -9.48 20.52 18.16
CA TYR A 570 -8.48 20.33 17.11
C TYR A 570 -7.10 19.95 17.68
N GLN A 571 -6.49 18.87 17.17
CA GLN A 571 -5.10 18.50 17.45
C GLN A 571 -4.37 17.94 16.21
N GLU A 572 -3.09 18.28 16.07
CA GLU A 572 -2.19 17.66 15.10
C GLU A 572 -1.20 16.73 15.83
N LEU A 573 -1.51 15.44 15.81
CA LEU A 573 -0.96 14.46 16.76
C LEU A 573 0.51 14.10 16.51
N SER A 574 0.96 14.09 15.25
CA SER A 574 2.24 13.49 14.86
C SER A 574 3.23 14.47 14.25
N SER A 575 3.03 15.77 14.49
CA SER A 575 3.93 16.82 14.02
C SER A 575 4.00 18.02 14.98
N TRP A 576 5.01 18.87 14.81
CA TRP A 576 5.08 20.18 15.45
C TRP A 576 5.62 21.25 14.51
N TRP A 577 4.84 22.32 14.34
CA TRP A 577 5.25 23.54 13.63
C TRP A 577 6.06 24.46 14.55
N GLN A 578 7.37 24.51 14.30
CA GLN A 578 8.28 25.44 14.96
C GLN A 578 8.56 26.63 14.05
N SER A 579 8.11 27.81 14.47
CA SER A 579 8.47 29.06 13.77
C SER A 579 9.92 29.41 14.02
N ILE A 580 10.65 29.73 12.96
CA ILE A 580 12.06 30.12 13.01
C ILE A 580 12.21 31.43 12.24
N ASP A 581 13.03 32.34 12.76
CA ASP A 581 13.33 33.60 12.07
C ASP A 581 13.79 33.31 10.63
N PRO A 582 13.09 33.82 9.59
CA PRO A 582 13.42 33.55 8.20
C PRO A 582 14.84 33.99 7.79
N GLN A 583 15.51 34.83 8.59
CA GLN A 583 16.89 35.25 8.37
C GLN A 583 17.93 34.24 8.87
N LEU A 584 17.53 33.25 9.68
CA LEU A 584 18.44 32.22 10.18
C LEU A 584 18.67 31.12 9.14
N PRO A 585 19.84 30.45 9.17
CA PRO A 585 20.09 29.29 8.32
C PRO A 585 19.09 28.17 8.59
N LYS A 586 18.48 27.63 7.53
CA LYS A 586 17.57 26.47 7.57
C LYS A 586 18.37 25.17 7.75
N THR A 587 18.90 24.95 8.94
CA THR A 587 19.72 23.79 9.30
C THR A 587 19.18 23.10 10.55
N VAL A 588 19.38 21.78 10.66
CA VAL A 588 18.99 20.99 11.83
C VAL A 588 19.48 21.64 13.13
N ALA A 589 20.75 22.05 13.18
CA ALA A 589 21.34 22.71 14.34
C ALA A 589 20.62 24.03 14.73
N THR A 590 20.13 24.80 13.76
CA THR A 590 19.31 26.00 14.04
C THR A 590 18.00 25.62 14.72
N ALA A 591 17.31 24.60 14.19
CA ALA A 591 16.02 24.16 14.71
C ALA A 591 16.15 23.58 16.13
N GLU A 592 17.15 22.72 16.34
CA GLU A 592 17.46 22.16 17.67
C GLU A 592 17.84 23.25 18.68
N GLY A 593 18.71 24.19 18.31
CA GLY A 593 19.09 25.28 19.21
C GLY A 593 17.90 26.16 19.61
N ALA A 594 16.99 26.45 18.67
CA ALA A 594 15.76 27.17 18.95
C ALA A 594 14.81 26.37 19.86
N ARG A 595 14.68 25.04 19.61
CA ARG A 595 13.88 24.13 20.43
C ARG A 595 14.41 24.10 21.86
N ASP A 596 15.69 23.88 22.04
CA ASP A 596 16.30 23.74 23.36
C ASP A 596 16.22 25.04 24.18
N ALA A 597 16.39 26.19 23.51
CA ALA A 597 16.20 27.49 24.15
C ALA A 597 14.74 27.70 24.62
N ALA A 598 13.76 27.34 23.80
CA ALA A 598 12.34 27.41 24.14
C ALA A 598 11.97 26.44 25.29
N ALA A 599 12.44 25.20 25.21
CA ALA A 599 12.21 24.17 26.22
C ALA A 599 12.80 24.58 27.59
N ALA A 600 13.99 25.19 27.60
CA ALA A 600 14.63 25.72 28.81
C ALA A 600 13.83 26.85 29.48
N THR A 601 12.96 27.53 28.73
CA THR A 601 12.03 28.55 29.26
C THR A 601 10.65 27.99 29.65
N GLY A 602 10.43 26.68 29.48
CA GLY A 602 9.19 26.00 29.86
C GLY A 602 8.17 25.84 28.74
N GLU A 603 8.54 26.03 27.47
CA GLU A 603 7.62 25.82 26.35
C GLU A 603 7.34 24.32 26.14
N GLU A 604 6.12 23.89 26.44
CA GLU A 604 5.73 22.46 26.42
C GLU A 604 5.91 21.80 25.06
N LYS A 605 5.61 22.49 23.94
CA LYS A 605 5.80 21.96 22.58
C LYS A 605 7.27 21.66 22.28
N ALA A 606 8.17 22.52 22.74
CA ALA A 606 9.59 22.31 22.58
C ALA A 606 10.11 21.17 23.47
N GLN A 607 9.57 21.02 24.68
CA GLN A 607 9.87 19.87 25.56
C GLN A 607 9.34 18.56 24.97
N MET A 608 8.15 18.56 24.39
CA MET A 608 7.61 17.44 23.61
C MET A 608 8.57 17.05 22.49
N ALA A 609 9.05 18.02 21.70
CA ALA A 609 10.01 17.73 20.64
C ALA A 609 11.35 17.18 21.17
N GLN A 610 11.79 17.55 22.37
CA GLN A 610 12.97 16.92 23.00
C GLN A 610 12.72 15.45 23.36
N ALA A 611 11.51 15.13 23.83
CA ALA A 611 11.16 13.78 24.29
C ALA A 611 10.73 12.82 23.15
N ALA A 612 10.14 13.36 22.07
CA ALA A 612 9.40 12.57 21.11
C ALA A 612 9.75 12.85 19.64
N ALA A 613 10.73 13.72 19.33
CA ALA A 613 11.15 13.91 17.94
C ALA A 613 11.66 12.59 17.34
N MET A 614 11.16 12.27 16.15
CA MET A 614 11.63 11.13 15.38
C MET A 614 13.02 11.41 14.82
N GLN A 615 13.82 10.37 14.61
CA GLN A 615 15.12 10.46 13.93
C GLN A 615 15.11 9.76 12.58
N ASN A 616 15.81 10.33 11.61
CA ASN A 616 16.08 9.71 10.32
C ASN A 616 17.24 8.69 10.42
N ALA A 617 17.56 8.02 9.32
CA ALA A 617 18.63 7.02 9.27
C ALA A 617 20.04 7.58 9.55
N ALA A 618 20.25 8.90 9.45
CA ALA A 618 21.51 9.56 9.79
C ALA A 618 21.63 9.90 11.28
N GLY A 619 20.56 9.73 12.06
CA GLY A 619 20.47 10.10 13.48
C GLY A 619 20.07 11.55 13.73
N ASP A 620 19.81 12.32 12.68
CA ASP A 620 19.29 13.68 12.81
C ASP A 620 17.77 13.63 13.06
N PRO A 621 17.20 14.63 13.75
CA PRO A 621 15.75 14.77 13.83
C PRO A 621 15.11 14.87 12.45
N TYR A 622 14.01 14.14 12.25
CA TYR A 622 13.25 14.23 11.02
C TYR A 622 12.42 15.52 11.03
N LEU A 623 12.78 16.48 10.17
CA LEU A 623 12.08 17.76 10.02
C LEU A 623 12.07 18.26 8.58
N GLN A 624 11.04 19.05 8.23
CA GLN A 624 10.93 19.71 6.93
C GLN A 624 10.91 21.23 7.08
N TRP A 625 11.61 21.93 6.19
CA TRP A 625 11.58 23.38 6.13
C TRP A 625 10.45 23.87 5.25
N LEU A 626 9.44 24.49 5.84
CA LEU A 626 8.22 24.93 5.14
C LEU A 626 8.02 26.44 5.31
N ASP A 627 7.40 27.02 4.27
CA ASP A 627 6.98 28.42 4.20
C ASP A 627 5.51 28.43 3.83
N THR A 628 4.66 28.44 4.86
CA THR A 628 3.19 28.43 4.75
C THR A 628 2.61 29.69 5.38
N PRO A 629 1.36 30.07 5.05
CA PRO A 629 0.72 31.24 5.66
C PRO A 629 0.66 31.24 7.19
N TRP A 630 0.69 30.05 7.82
CA TRP A 630 0.62 29.87 9.28
C TRP A 630 1.96 29.54 9.94
N ASN A 631 2.99 29.11 9.19
CA ASN A 631 4.32 28.86 9.75
C ASN A 631 5.44 29.06 8.73
N VAL A 632 6.44 29.84 9.11
CA VAL A 632 7.74 29.89 8.44
C VAL A 632 8.76 29.29 9.37
N GLY A 633 9.27 28.10 9.06
CA GLY A 633 10.21 27.40 9.94
C GLY A 633 10.27 25.88 9.70
N ALA A 634 10.50 25.14 10.78
CA ALA A 634 10.68 23.69 10.75
C ALA A 634 9.38 22.97 11.18
N LEU A 635 8.96 21.99 10.40
CA LEU A 635 7.92 21.02 10.74
C LEU A 635 8.61 19.74 11.24
N TRP A 636 8.51 19.46 12.54
CA TRP A 636 9.09 18.29 13.18
C TRP A 636 8.14 17.11 13.10
N MET A 637 8.65 15.91 12.83
CA MET A 637 7.87 14.68 13.00
C MET A 637 7.97 14.18 14.43
N ILE A 638 6.81 13.94 15.05
CA ILE A 638 6.68 13.60 16.46
C ILE A 638 6.13 12.18 16.59
N ASN A 639 6.80 11.36 17.40
CA ASN A 639 6.29 10.06 17.80
C ASN A 639 5.15 10.27 18.81
N ALA A 640 3.93 9.92 18.38
CA ALA A 640 2.71 10.12 19.16
C ALA A 640 2.44 9.01 20.18
N ASN A 641 3.30 7.98 20.30
CA ASN A 641 3.06 6.83 21.16
C ASN A 641 2.72 7.28 22.61
N PRO A 642 1.56 6.85 23.18
CA PRO A 642 1.10 7.25 24.50
C PRO A 642 2.02 6.90 25.67
N ASP A 643 2.81 5.84 25.50
CA ASP A 643 3.64 5.24 26.53
C ASP A 643 5.07 5.80 26.56
N LEU A 644 5.43 6.72 25.64
CA LEU A 644 6.70 7.45 25.72
C LEU A 644 6.87 8.12 27.09
N PRO A 645 8.10 8.23 27.60
CA PRO A 645 8.35 8.85 28.89
C PRO A 645 8.23 10.37 28.83
N GLY A 646 8.09 10.99 30.01
CA GLY A 646 8.01 12.45 30.16
C GLY A 646 6.58 12.98 30.32
N ASP A 647 6.47 14.13 30.99
CA ASP A 647 5.18 14.79 31.25
C ASP A 647 4.64 15.48 29.99
N SER A 648 5.53 16.03 29.17
CA SER A 648 5.25 16.61 27.85
C SER A 648 5.89 15.71 26.78
N ASN A 649 5.17 14.66 26.36
CA ASN A 649 5.54 13.79 25.23
C ASN A 649 4.53 13.96 24.07
N GLY A 650 4.68 13.22 22.96
CA GLY A 650 3.83 13.35 21.78
C GLY A 650 2.32 13.13 21.99
N TYR A 651 1.93 12.47 23.09
CA TYR A 651 0.53 12.22 23.44
C TYR A 651 0.06 13.09 24.61
N ARG A 652 0.76 13.02 25.76
CA ARG A 652 0.42 13.68 27.02
C ARG A 652 0.44 15.20 26.94
N MET A 653 1.18 15.76 25.97
CA MET A 653 1.11 17.19 25.68
C MET A 653 -0.31 17.62 25.26
N TYR A 654 -1.15 16.73 24.75
CA TYR A 654 -2.52 17.04 24.33
C TYR A 654 -3.60 16.30 25.14
N PHE A 655 -3.27 15.10 25.63
CA PHE A 655 -4.23 14.16 26.21
C PHE A 655 -3.78 13.60 27.57
N SER A 656 -3.02 14.37 28.36
CA SER A 656 -2.82 14.00 29.77
C SER A 656 -4.15 14.02 30.52
N GLU A 657 -4.26 13.24 31.61
CA GLU A 657 -5.46 13.19 32.44
C GLU A 657 -5.93 14.60 32.85
N ASP A 658 -5.02 15.47 33.29
CA ASP A 658 -5.33 16.86 33.67
C ASP A 658 -5.89 17.69 32.50
N LYS A 659 -5.36 17.51 31.29
CA LYS A 659 -5.83 18.24 30.09
C LYS A 659 -7.20 17.74 29.65
N MET A 660 -7.42 16.43 29.69
CA MET A 660 -8.70 15.82 29.39
C MET A 660 -9.77 16.24 30.43
N ASP A 661 -9.45 16.21 31.73
CA ASP A 661 -10.36 16.67 32.80
C ASP A 661 -10.68 18.16 32.65
N ALA A 662 -9.68 19.02 32.43
CA ALA A 662 -9.90 20.45 32.22
C ALA A 662 -10.81 20.75 31.01
N ARG A 663 -10.67 19.98 29.92
CA ARG A 663 -11.48 20.12 28.70
C ARG A 663 -12.92 19.64 28.91
N TYR A 664 -13.10 18.52 29.58
CA TYR A 664 -14.38 17.79 29.58
C TYR A 664 -15.21 17.93 30.86
N ASN A 665 -14.56 18.23 31.99
CA ASN A 665 -15.16 18.42 33.31
C ASN A 665 -15.34 19.91 33.66
N THR A 666 -15.78 20.69 32.66
CA THR A 666 -16.15 22.10 32.82
C THR A 666 -17.67 22.28 32.85
N THR A 667 -18.13 23.39 33.45
CA THR A 667 -19.54 23.82 33.42
C THR A 667 -19.88 24.70 32.22
N GLY A 668 -18.88 25.12 31.45
CA GLY A 668 -19.05 25.93 30.24
C GLY A 668 -19.37 25.10 28.98
N PRO A 669 -19.48 25.77 27.82
CA PRO A 669 -19.47 25.11 26.52
C PRO A 669 -18.23 24.22 26.38
N LYS A 670 -18.38 23.06 25.77
CA LYS A 670 -17.30 22.07 25.67
C LYS A 670 -17.41 21.23 24.40
N PRO A 671 -16.29 20.67 23.93
CA PRO A 671 -16.31 19.75 22.82
C PRO A 671 -16.99 18.43 23.18
N ASP A 672 -17.51 17.78 22.15
CA ASP A 672 -18.10 16.44 22.15
C ASP A 672 -17.04 15.35 21.86
N GLY A 673 -15.85 15.75 21.43
CA GLY A 673 -14.80 14.83 21.03
C GLY A 673 -13.49 15.50 20.61
N GLU A 674 -12.60 14.70 20.06
CA GLU A 674 -11.30 15.16 19.53
C GLU A 674 -11.26 15.05 18.00
N TYR A 675 -10.59 16.01 17.37
CA TYR A 675 -10.30 16.04 15.94
C TYR A 675 -8.80 15.85 15.71
N LEU A 676 -8.44 14.76 15.03
CA LEU A 676 -7.07 14.45 14.65
C LEU A 676 -6.81 14.92 13.22
N ASP A 677 -6.05 16.00 13.08
CA ASP A 677 -5.68 16.51 11.77
C ASP A 677 -4.47 15.76 11.19
N THR A 678 -4.44 15.67 9.86
CA THR A 678 -3.34 15.05 9.11
C THR A 678 -2.98 13.65 9.66
N LEU A 679 -4.01 12.83 9.96
CA LEU A 679 -3.81 11.56 10.68
C LEU A 679 -3.01 10.53 9.87
N ASP A 680 -3.32 10.35 8.59
CA ASP A 680 -2.49 9.52 7.71
C ASP A 680 -1.07 10.08 7.57
N GLY A 681 -0.91 11.39 7.79
CA GLY A 681 0.38 12.06 7.86
C GLY A 681 1.04 12.26 6.52
N TRP A 682 1.61 13.45 6.32
CA TRP A 682 2.73 13.65 5.39
C TRP A 682 3.84 14.41 6.12
N PRO A 683 5.12 14.14 5.85
CA PRO A 683 5.63 13.00 5.09
C PRO A 683 5.43 11.68 5.85
N TYR A 684 5.17 10.61 5.10
CA TYR A 684 5.34 9.26 5.60
C TYR A 684 6.82 9.04 5.87
N THR A 685 7.17 8.40 6.98
CA THR A 685 8.56 8.26 7.41
C THR A 685 8.71 7.19 8.50
N LEU A 686 9.95 6.77 8.70
CA LEU A 686 10.41 5.84 9.73
C LEU A 686 11.16 6.60 10.84
N ASN A 687 10.98 6.15 12.07
CA ASN A 687 11.70 6.64 13.23
C ASN A 687 12.79 5.64 13.64
N TYR A 688 14.05 6.07 13.50
CA TYR A 688 15.25 5.32 13.87
C TYR A 688 15.72 5.61 15.30
N ASN A 689 15.02 6.47 16.04
CA ASN A 689 15.35 6.75 17.44
C ASN A 689 15.14 5.49 18.29
N ARG A 690 16.24 4.81 18.63
CA ARG A 690 16.25 3.56 19.40
C ARG A 690 15.66 3.71 20.79
N ASP A 691 15.77 4.88 21.40
CA ASP A 691 15.20 5.14 22.72
C ASP A 691 13.66 5.04 22.70
N HIS A 692 13.05 5.10 21.51
CA HIS A 692 11.60 4.93 21.35
C HIS A 692 11.17 3.46 21.18
N PHE A 693 12.08 2.52 20.90
CA PHE A 693 11.72 1.12 20.57
C PHE A 693 11.12 0.39 21.77
N ALA A 694 11.60 0.68 22.97
CA ALA A 694 11.13 0.07 24.21
C ALA A 694 9.61 0.25 24.43
N TYR A 695 9.03 1.34 23.90
CA TYR A 695 7.64 1.73 24.12
C TYR A 695 6.69 1.30 23.00
N ALA A 696 7.21 0.82 21.86
CA ALA A 696 6.37 0.37 20.75
C ALA A 696 5.47 -0.80 21.19
N ILE A 697 4.20 -0.78 20.78
CA ILE A 697 3.21 -1.86 20.99
C ILE A 697 2.93 -2.56 19.66
N ALA A 698 2.78 -1.79 18.59
CA ALA A 698 2.77 -2.29 17.23
C ALA A 698 4.20 -2.73 16.84
N PRO A 699 4.34 -3.85 16.09
CA PRO A 699 5.63 -4.32 15.61
C PRO A 699 6.42 -3.25 14.86
N LEU A 700 7.75 -3.27 15.00
CA LEU A 700 8.62 -2.48 14.14
C LEU A 700 8.47 -2.94 12.69
N VAL A 701 8.76 -2.03 11.76
CA VAL A 701 8.98 -2.35 10.34
C VAL A 701 10.49 -2.30 10.06
N TYR A 702 10.90 -2.45 8.81
CA TYR A 702 12.28 -2.22 8.39
C TYR A 702 12.32 -1.38 7.11
N SER A 703 13.41 -0.64 6.92
CA SER A 703 13.65 0.10 5.68
C SER A 703 14.21 -0.81 4.58
N LYS A 704 13.60 -0.78 3.40
CA LYS A 704 14.07 -1.45 2.18
C LYS A 704 15.40 -0.87 1.67
N VAL A 705 15.83 0.27 2.20
CA VAL A 705 17.04 0.98 1.78
C VAL A 705 18.19 0.72 2.76
N THR A 706 17.95 0.86 4.07
CA THR A 706 18.97 0.66 5.11
C THR A 706 19.02 -0.77 5.62
N LEU A 707 17.95 -1.56 5.42
CA LEU A 707 17.73 -2.90 5.95
C LEU A 707 17.74 -2.97 7.49
N GLN A 708 17.48 -1.84 8.15
CA GLN A 708 17.42 -1.72 9.60
C GLN A 708 15.97 -1.64 10.10
N PRO A 709 15.67 -2.20 11.30
CA PRO A 709 14.40 -1.99 11.98
C PRO A 709 14.18 -0.51 12.32
N ALA A 710 12.92 -0.07 12.25
CA ALA A 710 12.48 1.25 12.65
C ALA A 710 11.00 1.26 13.06
N VAL A 711 10.59 2.24 13.86
CA VAL A 711 9.16 2.46 14.16
C VAL A 711 8.53 3.17 12.95
N HIS A 712 7.44 2.63 12.41
CA HIS A 712 6.68 3.34 11.40
C HIS A 712 5.86 4.47 12.06
N ARG A 713 5.96 5.71 11.57
CA ARG A 713 5.13 6.84 12.08
C ARG A 713 3.65 6.47 12.21
N ALA A 714 3.09 5.83 11.19
CA ALA A 714 1.68 5.45 11.16
C ALA A 714 1.28 4.56 12.35
N PHE A 715 2.20 3.73 12.84
CA PHE A 715 1.93 2.86 14.00
C PHE A 715 1.94 3.65 15.30
N SER A 716 2.84 4.61 15.47
CA SER A 716 2.78 5.49 16.64
C SER A 716 1.50 6.34 16.68
N SER A 717 1.04 6.82 15.51
CA SER A 717 -0.26 7.50 15.39
C SER A 717 -1.41 6.54 15.69
N LEU A 718 -1.36 5.30 15.20
CA LEU A 718 -2.40 4.29 15.44
C LEU A 718 -2.52 3.96 16.93
N GLU A 719 -1.41 3.75 17.63
CA GLU A 719 -1.40 3.48 19.07
C GLU A 719 -2.09 4.60 19.86
N ALA A 720 -1.79 5.85 19.50
CA ALA A 720 -2.43 7.02 20.09
C ALA A 720 -3.91 7.16 19.71
N THR A 721 -4.27 6.95 18.44
CA THR A 721 -5.67 6.95 17.99
C THR A 721 -6.48 5.87 18.71
N THR A 722 -5.91 4.68 18.89
CA THR A 722 -6.60 3.56 19.57
C THR A 722 -6.82 3.88 21.05
N ARG A 723 -5.79 4.35 21.76
CA ARG A 723 -5.92 4.77 23.17
C ARG A 723 -6.95 5.88 23.33
N LEU A 724 -6.88 6.91 22.48
CA LEU A 724 -7.79 8.04 22.55
C LEU A 724 -9.24 7.64 22.23
N ALA A 725 -9.45 6.76 21.25
CA ALA A 725 -10.77 6.23 20.95
C ALA A 725 -11.36 5.47 22.15
N ASP A 726 -10.58 4.59 22.78
CA ASP A 726 -11.01 3.86 23.99
C ASP A 726 -11.44 4.83 25.11
N ASP A 727 -10.60 5.84 25.40
CA ASP A 727 -10.85 6.81 26.46
C ASP A 727 -12.11 7.66 26.17
N LEU A 728 -12.27 8.13 24.93
CA LEU A 728 -13.43 8.93 24.53
C LEU A 728 -14.72 8.11 24.51
N HIS A 729 -14.70 6.89 23.98
CA HIS A 729 -15.88 6.02 23.91
C HIS A 729 -16.35 5.60 25.29
N ALA A 730 -15.44 5.39 26.24
CA ALA A 730 -15.78 5.11 27.65
C ALA A 730 -16.59 6.25 28.30
N ASP A 731 -16.38 7.49 27.86
CA ASP A 731 -17.08 8.69 28.32
C ASP A 731 -18.24 9.14 27.41
N GLY A 732 -18.58 8.34 26.39
CA GLY A 732 -19.66 8.65 25.45
C GLY A 732 -19.34 9.80 24.47
N ARG A 733 -18.06 10.02 24.20
CA ARG A 733 -17.51 11.04 23.30
C ARG A 733 -17.06 10.42 21.98
N TYR A 734 -16.67 11.25 21.02
CA TYR A 734 -16.37 10.81 19.65
C TYR A 734 -14.98 11.20 19.17
N LEU A 735 -14.46 10.44 18.20
CA LEU A 735 -13.20 10.75 17.53
C LEU A 735 -13.44 11.04 16.04
N MET A 736 -12.97 12.20 15.59
CA MET A 736 -13.00 12.63 14.20
C MET A 736 -11.58 12.79 13.66
N ALA A 737 -11.38 12.56 12.35
CA ALA A 737 -10.07 12.81 11.73
C ALA A 737 -10.15 13.34 10.29
N ASN A 738 -9.14 14.09 9.89
CA ASN A 738 -8.90 14.54 8.52
C ASN A 738 -7.66 13.88 7.92
N GLY A 739 -7.58 13.93 6.59
CA GLY A 739 -6.50 13.29 5.84
C GLY A 739 -6.66 11.77 5.75
N THR A 740 -7.83 11.18 6.05
CA THR A 740 -7.97 9.72 6.18
C THR A 740 -9.30 9.18 5.62
N PRO A 741 -9.30 8.06 4.88
CA PRO A 741 -8.14 7.29 4.45
C PRO A 741 -7.45 7.94 3.26
N HIS A 742 -6.12 8.05 3.32
CA HIS A 742 -5.28 8.38 2.17
C HIS A 742 -4.40 7.19 1.81
N ALA A 743 -3.39 6.92 2.64
CA ALA A 743 -2.43 5.84 2.51
C ALA A 743 -2.81 4.57 3.30
N TYR A 744 -3.44 4.76 4.47
CA TYR A 744 -3.63 3.70 5.45
C TYR A 744 -5.10 3.36 5.63
N SER A 745 -5.40 2.07 5.78
CA SER A 745 -6.75 1.58 6.07
C SER A 745 -6.98 1.23 7.55
N MET A 746 -5.94 1.35 8.39
CA MET A 746 -5.93 0.89 9.78
C MET A 746 -6.57 1.84 10.80
N TYR A 747 -6.80 3.11 10.46
CA TYR A 747 -7.39 4.09 11.39
C TYR A 747 -8.91 4.03 11.45
N MET A 748 -9.55 3.69 10.32
CA MET A 748 -11.00 3.66 10.16
C MET A 748 -11.75 2.94 11.29
N PRO A 749 -11.29 1.78 11.80
CA PRO A 749 -11.92 1.12 12.95
C PRO A 749 -12.19 2.02 14.15
N TRP A 750 -11.28 2.95 14.45
CA TRP A 750 -11.23 3.72 15.69
C TRP A 750 -11.90 5.10 15.59
N LEU A 751 -12.26 5.50 14.39
CA LEU A 751 -12.85 6.81 14.11
C LEU A 751 -14.37 6.71 14.00
N ASP A 752 -15.08 7.73 14.47
CA ASP A 752 -16.54 7.85 14.39
C ASP A 752 -16.99 8.75 13.24
N ALA A 753 -16.13 9.68 12.81
CA ALA A 753 -16.27 10.47 11.59
C ALA A 753 -14.89 10.67 10.95
N MET A 754 -14.84 10.74 9.62
CA MET A 754 -13.59 11.01 8.92
C MET A 754 -13.80 11.82 7.65
N GLY A 755 -12.72 12.41 7.14
CA GLY A 755 -12.79 13.17 5.92
C GLY A 755 -11.45 13.46 5.27
N ASN A 756 -11.55 14.15 4.13
CA ASN A 756 -10.41 14.64 3.38
C ASN A 756 -10.73 15.98 2.73
N GLU A 757 -9.70 16.81 2.61
CA GLU A 757 -9.69 18.01 1.78
C GLU A 757 -9.29 17.66 0.35
N ARG A 758 -10.14 18.02 -0.64
CA ARG A 758 -9.89 17.75 -2.06
C ARG A 758 -10.06 19.03 -2.87
N ASN A 759 -9.23 19.17 -3.91
CA ASN A 759 -9.36 20.23 -4.91
C ASN A 759 -9.83 19.63 -6.24
N TRP A 760 -11.08 19.89 -6.64
CA TRP A 760 -11.64 19.45 -7.93
C TRP A 760 -11.57 20.52 -9.02
N LEU A 761 -10.82 21.59 -8.79
CA LEU A 761 -10.45 22.57 -9.81
C LEU A 761 -9.10 22.18 -10.43
N GLY A 762 -9.15 21.54 -11.59
CA GLY A 762 -7.99 21.09 -12.34
C GLY A 762 -7.31 22.21 -13.12
N ALA A 763 -6.25 21.83 -13.86
CA ALA A 763 -5.51 22.74 -14.72
C ALA A 763 -6.42 23.47 -15.72
N GLY A 764 -6.20 24.78 -15.90
CA GLY A 764 -7.02 25.59 -16.78
C GLY A 764 -8.46 25.81 -16.28
N ASP A 765 -8.67 25.71 -14.96
CA ASP A 765 -9.96 25.90 -14.29
C ASP A 765 -11.03 24.86 -14.72
N ALA A 766 -10.59 23.68 -15.17
CA ALA A 766 -11.47 22.59 -15.57
C ALA A 766 -11.97 21.78 -14.37
N PHE A 767 -13.21 21.30 -14.42
CA PHE A 767 -13.74 20.39 -13.41
C PHE A 767 -13.02 19.04 -13.46
N ASN A 768 -12.34 18.67 -12.38
CA ASN A 768 -11.49 17.48 -12.27
C ASN A 768 -11.82 16.69 -10.99
N PRO A 769 -12.93 15.94 -10.98
CA PRO A 769 -13.37 15.24 -9.79
C PRO A 769 -12.51 14.01 -9.50
N ASP A 770 -12.55 13.55 -8.25
CA ASP A 770 -11.98 12.26 -7.88
C ASP A 770 -12.57 11.12 -8.72
N SER A 771 -11.72 10.14 -9.01
CA SER A 771 -12.11 8.95 -9.75
C SER A 771 -13.13 8.11 -8.99
N ASP A 772 -13.84 7.27 -9.75
CA ASP A 772 -14.76 6.26 -9.23
C ASP A 772 -14.10 5.34 -8.20
N GLU A 773 -12.87 4.93 -8.46
CA GLU A 773 -12.05 4.09 -7.58
C GLU A 773 -11.73 4.81 -6.25
N THR A 774 -11.33 6.08 -6.30
CA THR A 774 -11.00 6.88 -5.10
C THR A 774 -12.23 7.10 -4.21
N LEU A 775 -13.37 7.50 -4.78
CA LEU A 775 -14.60 7.70 -4.01
C LEU A 775 -15.17 6.38 -3.49
N SER A 776 -15.01 5.29 -4.25
CA SER A 776 -15.31 3.93 -3.77
C SER A 776 -14.43 3.52 -2.61
N LYS A 777 -13.13 3.80 -2.64
CA LYS A 777 -12.19 3.54 -1.54
C LYS A 777 -12.68 4.21 -0.27
N TYR A 778 -12.99 5.50 -0.34
CA TYR A 778 -13.50 6.26 0.80
C TYR A 778 -14.73 5.60 1.40
N ARG A 779 -15.73 5.28 0.57
CA ARG A 779 -16.97 4.68 1.07
C ARG A 779 -16.81 3.25 1.56
N THR A 780 -16.01 2.44 0.89
CA THR A 780 -15.73 1.06 1.30
C THR A 780 -15.05 1.03 2.67
N LEU A 781 -14.01 1.84 2.88
CA LEU A 781 -13.23 1.83 4.13
C LEU A 781 -13.98 2.47 5.31
N SER A 782 -14.84 3.46 5.07
CA SER A 782 -15.67 4.08 6.11
C SER A 782 -16.98 3.32 6.40
N GLY A 783 -17.42 2.44 5.50
CA GLY A 783 -18.69 1.74 5.64
C GLY A 783 -19.87 2.72 5.76
N ALA A 784 -20.67 2.55 6.81
CA ALA A 784 -21.82 3.42 7.10
C ALA A 784 -21.46 4.65 7.96
N LYS A 785 -20.19 4.80 8.38
CA LYS A 785 -19.76 5.94 9.17
C LYS A 785 -19.82 7.23 8.34
N PRO A 786 -20.05 8.39 8.99
CA PRO A 786 -19.99 9.69 8.31
C PRO A 786 -18.64 9.89 7.63
N TYR A 787 -18.69 10.18 6.33
CA TYR A 787 -17.52 10.56 5.55
C TYR A 787 -17.74 11.93 4.92
N LEU A 788 -16.82 12.84 5.19
CA LEU A 788 -16.96 14.26 4.95
C LEU A 788 -15.90 14.70 3.93
N MET A 789 -16.31 15.37 2.86
CA MET A 789 -15.36 15.95 1.91
C MET A 789 -15.38 17.47 2.02
N LEU A 790 -14.19 18.07 2.19
CA LEU A 790 -14.01 19.51 2.06
C LEU A 790 -13.49 19.84 0.68
N GLN A 791 -14.24 20.66 -0.05
CA GLN A 791 -13.75 21.25 -1.28
C GLN A 791 -12.76 22.39 -0.96
N ASN A 792 -11.47 22.11 -1.07
CA ASN A 792 -10.36 23.03 -0.86
C ASN A 792 -9.94 23.64 -2.22
N THR A 793 -10.60 24.72 -2.64
CA THR A 793 -10.49 25.31 -4.00
C THR A 793 -10.71 26.82 -4.02
N ASP A 794 -10.35 27.45 -5.14
CA ASP A 794 -10.76 28.82 -5.46
C ASP A 794 -12.24 28.87 -5.90
N PHE A 795 -13.11 29.32 -4.99
CA PHE A 795 -14.56 29.43 -5.21
C PHE A 795 -15.01 30.59 -6.12
N THR A 796 -14.09 31.49 -6.49
CA THR A 796 -14.37 32.48 -7.56
C THR A 796 -14.44 31.80 -8.93
N LYS A 797 -13.72 30.68 -9.09
CA LYS A 797 -13.67 29.86 -10.30
C LYS A 797 -14.55 28.61 -10.19
N PHE A 798 -14.62 28.02 -8.99
CA PHE A 798 -15.52 26.92 -8.68
C PHE A 798 -16.94 27.44 -8.46
N GLY A 799 -17.58 27.81 -9.56
CA GLY A 799 -18.91 28.40 -9.61
C GLY A 799 -20.04 27.43 -9.27
N HIS A 800 -21.27 27.95 -9.28
CA HIS A 800 -22.50 27.21 -8.98
C HIS A 800 -22.62 25.86 -9.72
N ALA A 801 -22.35 25.84 -11.02
CA ALA A 801 -22.44 24.62 -11.83
C ALA A 801 -21.42 23.55 -11.43
N TYR A 802 -20.23 23.93 -10.95
CA TYR A 802 -19.26 22.97 -10.43
C TYR A 802 -19.64 22.49 -9.03
N MET A 803 -20.22 23.38 -8.21
CA MET A 803 -20.76 23.03 -6.90
C MET A 803 -21.90 22.03 -7.00
N GLU A 804 -22.81 22.20 -7.96
CA GLU A 804 -23.88 21.25 -8.24
C GLU A 804 -23.33 19.87 -8.62
N ARG A 805 -22.41 19.81 -9.59
CA ARG A 805 -21.76 18.55 -10.00
C ARG A 805 -20.97 17.89 -8.87
N TYR A 806 -20.39 18.68 -7.98
CA TYR A 806 -19.72 18.21 -6.78
C TYR A 806 -20.70 17.51 -5.82
N MET A 807 -21.80 18.18 -5.47
CA MET A 807 -22.82 17.63 -4.59
C MET A 807 -23.52 16.41 -5.20
N GLU A 808 -23.88 16.47 -6.48
CA GLU A 808 -24.53 15.37 -7.20
C GLU A 808 -23.64 14.13 -7.25
N LYS A 809 -22.35 14.30 -7.58
CA LYS A 809 -21.41 13.16 -7.61
C LYS A 809 -21.23 12.55 -6.23
N LEU A 810 -21.12 13.35 -5.17
CA LEU A 810 -20.96 12.85 -3.80
C LEU A 810 -22.24 12.19 -3.25
N LEU A 811 -23.43 12.62 -3.68
CA LEU A 811 -24.70 11.97 -3.37
C LEU A 811 -24.71 10.50 -3.79
N PHE A 812 -24.13 10.14 -4.95
CA PHE A 812 -24.04 8.75 -5.38
C PHE A 812 -23.32 7.85 -4.34
N TYR A 813 -22.29 8.39 -3.68
CA TYR A 813 -21.48 7.68 -2.68
C TYR A 813 -21.97 7.88 -1.24
N GLY A 814 -23.04 8.65 -1.00
CA GLY A 814 -23.47 9.01 0.34
C GLY A 814 -22.36 9.70 1.15
N ILE A 815 -21.55 10.53 0.48
CA ILE A 815 -20.48 11.34 1.09
C ILE A 815 -21.02 12.76 1.27
N TYR A 816 -20.75 13.38 2.42
CA TYR A 816 -21.21 14.74 2.69
C TYR A 816 -20.38 15.79 1.95
N PRO A 817 -21.00 16.62 1.09
CA PRO A 817 -20.32 17.68 0.38
C PRO A 817 -20.22 18.92 1.27
N SER A 818 -19.01 19.25 1.71
CA SER A 818 -18.72 20.53 2.36
C SER A 818 -17.70 21.36 1.58
N ALA A 819 -17.50 22.60 2.02
CA ALA A 819 -16.65 23.62 1.40
C ALA A 819 -15.63 24.15 2.41
N PHE A 820 -14.45 24.54 1.90
CA PHE A 820 -13.39 25.11 2.72
C PHE A 820 -12.86 26.43 2.14
N SER A 821 -11.58 26.49 1.79
CA SER A 821 -10.88 27.67 1.27
C SER A 821 -9.90 27.23 0.17
N ALA A 822 -9.16 28.14 -0.46
CA ALA A 822 -8.17 27.78 -1.50
C ALA A 822 -6.77 27.48 -0.93
N THR A 823 -6.43 28.11 0.20
CA THR A 823 -5.08 28.07 0.79
C THR A 823 -5.11 27.96 2.33
N ALA A 824 -6.16 27.33 2.87
CA ALA A 824 -6.40 27.20 4.32
C ALA A 824 -6.37 28.57 5.05
N ASP A 825 -6.94 29.59 4.42
CA ASP A 825 -6.94 30.97 4.92
C ASP A 825 -8.35 31.53 5.06
N ASN A 826 -8.49 32.57 5.88
CA ASN A 826 -9.78 33.21 6.14
C ASN A 826 -10.32 34.06 4.97
N ALA A 827 -9.46 34.56 4.09
CA ALA A 827 -9.85 35.45 2.99
C ALA A 827 -10.49 34.69 1.82
N SER A 828 -10.06 33.45 1.56
CA SER A 828 -10.63 32.57 0.54
C SER A 828 -11.67 31.57 1.08
N ASN A 829 -11.96 31.60 2.38
CA ASN A 829 -12.91 30.69 3.01
C ASN A 829 -14.36 30.90 2.51
N TYR A 830 -14.99 29.81 2.09
CA TYR A 830 -16.35 29.76 1.56
C TYR A 830 -17.40 30.31 2.53
N TRP A 831 -17.33 29.88 3.79
CA TRP A 831 -18.30 30.19 4.83
C TRP A 831 -18.16 31.61 5.39
N LYS A 832 -17.01 32.26 5.16
CA LYS A 832 -16.79 33.68 5.51
C LYS A 832 -17.18 34.64 4.39
N ASN A 833 -17.74 34.14 3.28
CA ASN A 833 -18.11 34.96 2.12
C ASN A 833 -19.56 34.69 1.66
N ALA A 834 -20.46 35.62 1.98
CA ALA A 834 -21.88 35.53 1.62
C ALA A 834 -22.14 35.37 0.12
N SER A 835 -21.30 35.98 -0.73
CA SER A 835 -21.46 35.84 -2.18
C SER A 835 -21.23 34.41 -2.68
N PHE A 836 -20.56 33.55 -1.91
CA PHE A 836 -20.35 32.15 -2.24
C PHE A 836 -21.47 31.27 -1.67
N TYR A 837 -21.72 31.32 -0.35
CA TYR A 837 -22.73 30.45 0.24
C TYR A 837 -24.17 30.81 -0.17
N ASP A 838 -24.52 32.09 -0.38
CA ASP A 838 -25.86 32.46 -0.84
C ASP A 838 -26.08 32.10 -2.31
N ARG A 839 -25.01 32.10 -3.13
CA ARG A 839 -25.06 31.64 -4.53
C ARG A 839 -25.49 30.18 -4.62
N ASP A 840 -25.01 29.34 -3.70
CA ASP A 840 -25.22 27.89 -3.76
C ASP A 840 -26.20 27.35 -2.70
N ARG A 841 -26.76 28.20 -1.82
CA ARG A 841 -27.71 27.83 -0.75
C ARG A 841 -28.82 26.89 -1.23
N GLY A 842 -29.38 27.16 -2.41
CA GLY A 842 -30.41 26.30 -3.01
C GLY A 842 -29.95 24.87 -3.31
N LEU A 843 -28.65 24.66 -3.58
CA LEU A 843 -28.07 23.34 -3.75
C LEU A 843 -28.00 22.60 -2.41
N PHE A 844 -27.63 23.27 -1.31
CA PHE A 844 -27.62 22.63 0.01
C PHE A 844 -29.01 22.16 0.43
N LEU A 845 -30.02 23.02 0.26
CA LEU A 845 -31.44 22.68 0.50
C LEU A 845 -31.95 21.50 -0.34
N THR A 846 -31.33 21.25 -1.50
CA THR A 846 -31.68 20.15 -2.41
C THR A 846 -30.91 18.87 -2.06
N TYR A 847 -29.58 18.95 -2.02
CA TYR A 847 -28.72 17.78 -1.96
C TYR A 847 -28.45 17.29 -0.54
N ILE A 848 -28.34 18.15 0.47
CA ILE A 848 -28.02 17.70 1.85
C ILE A 848 -29.11 16.77 2.42
N PRO A 849 -30.42 17.05 2.27
CA PRO A 849 -31.45 16.11 2.71
C PRO A 849 -31.38 14.75 2.00
N LEU A 850 -30.99 14.73 0.72
CA LEU A 850 -30.82 13.49 -0.06
C LEU A 850 -29.61 12.70 0.43
N VAL A 851 -28.46 13.36 0.59
CA VAL A 851 -27.24 12.75 1.11
C VAL A 851 -27.51 12.18 2.51
N LYS A 852 -28.18 12.95 3.36
CA LYS A 852 -28.57 12.52 4.72
C LYS A 852 -29.40 11.26 4.70
N ALA A 853 -30.47 11.22 3.91
CA ALA A 853 -31.33 10.05 3.79
C ALA A 853 -30.58 8.79 3.31
N VAL A 854 -29.60 8.96 2.42
CA VAL A 854 -28.78 7.87 1.86
C VAL A 854 -27.71 7.41 2.86
N ALA A 855 -26.91 8.34 3.41
CA ALA A 855 -25.79 8.04 4.28
C ALA A 855 -26.25 7.39 5.60
N GLU A 856 -27.29 7.94 6.24
CA GLU A 856 -27.81 7.44 7.51
C GLU A 856 -28.54 6.10 7.39
N ALA A 857 -29.06 5.77 6.20
CA ALA A 857 -29.57 4.42 5.93
C ALA A 857 -28.46 3.36 5.99
N GLY A 858 -27.20 3.77 5.84
CA GLY A 858 -26.02 2.92 5.99
C GLY A 858 -25.68 2.13 4.73
N TRP A 859 -24.49 2.37 4.19
CA TRP A 859 -24.00 1.68 3.00
C TRP A 859 -23.91 0.16 3.21
N GLN A 860 -24.24 -0.59 2.16
CA GLN A 860 -24.19 -2.04 2.15
C GLN A 860 -23.30 -2.52 0.98
N PRO A 861 -22.25 -3.33 1.20
CA PRO A 861 -21.33 -3.68 0.13
C PRO A 861 -22.00 -4.41 -1.04
N VAL A 862 -22.88 -5.37 -0.75
CA VAL A 862 -23.64 -6.09 -1.77
C VAL A 862 -24.90 -5.30 -2.15
N THR A 863 -24.98 -4.90 -3.42
CA THR A 863 -26.04 -4.02 -3.95
C THR A 863 -27.41 -4.68 -4.01
N ARG A 864 -27.49 -6.00 -4.26
CA ARG A 864 -28.76 -6.74 -4.44
C ARG A 864 -29.66 -6.19 -5.56
N ALA A 865 -29.09 -5.46 -6.51
CA ALA A 865 -29.80 -4.94 -7.67
C ALA A 865 -28.88 -4.91 -8.89
N SER A 866 -29.48 -4.92 -10.07
CA SER A 866 -28.75 -4.86 -11.35
C SER A 866 -29.45 -3.94 -12.33
N ALA A 867 -28.68 -3.21 -13.13
CA ALA A 867 -29.17 -2.42 -14.26
C ALA A 867 -29.01 -3.20 -15.58
N SER A 868 -29.95 -3.02 -16.52
CA SER A 868 -29.84 -3.59 -17.86
C SER A 868 -28.80 -2.88 -18.75
N GLN A 869 -28.31 -1.71 -18.34
CA GLN A 869 -27.28 -0.94 -19.04
C GLN A 869 -26.00 -0.95 -18.22
N SER A 870 -24.89 -1.36 -18.82
CA SER A 870 -23.59 -1.49 -18.14
C SER A 870 -22.96 -0.15 -17.76
N SER A 871 -23.44 0.98 -18.32
CA SER A 871 -22.99 2.32 -17.94
C SER A 871 -23.59 2.81 -16.63
N ILE A 872 -24.62 2.14 -16.10
CA ILE A 872 -25.30 2.55 -14.87
C ILE A 872 -24.62 1.88 -13.67
N ALA A 873 -23.87 2.67 -12.91
CA ALA A 873 -23.34 2.28 -11.62
C ALA A 873 -24.44 2.39 -10.55
N MET A 874 -24.37 1.54 -9.52
CA MET A 874 -25.36 1.50 -8.44
C MET A 874 -24.73 1.22 -7.07
N GLU A 875 -25.25 1.89 -6.04
CA GLU A 875 -24.97 1.56 -4.63
C GLU A 875 -26.27 1.32 -3.86
N ARG A 876 -26.18 0.52 -2.79
CA ARG A 876 -27.30 0.24 -1.87
C ARG A 876 -27.00 0.81 -0.49
N TYR A 877 -28.01 1.45 0.08
CA TYR A 877 -28.01 1.91 1.46
C TYR A 877 -29.28 1.43 2.15
N GLY A 878 -29.15 0.98 3.39
CA GLY A 878 -30.26 0.40 4.15
C GLY A 878 -30.60 -1.05 3.81
N ALA A 879 -31.47 -1.59 4.64
CA ALA A 879 -32.03 -2.93 4.57
C ALA A 879 -33.39 -2.94 5.29
N GLY A 880 -34.16 -4.02 5.11
CA GLY A 880 -35.46 -4.18 5.78
C GLY A 880 -36.55 -3.36 5.07
N ASP A 881 -37.30 -2.56 5.83
CA ASP A 881 -38.50 -1.88 5.33
C ASP A 881 -38.22 -0.66 4.44
N THR A 882 -37.00 -0.13 4.47
CA THR A 882 -36.58 0.99 3.63
C THR A 882 -35.18 0.77 3.09
N VAL A 883 -35.04 0.91 1.77
CA VAL A 883 -33.77 0.79 1.06
C VAL A 883 -33.63 1.94 0.09
N TYR A 884 -32.43 2.48 -0.04
CA TYR A 884 -32.09 3.50 -1.02
C TYR A 884 -31.14 2.91 -2.06
N LEU A 885 -31.45 3.13 -3.33
CA LEU A 885 -30.56 2.85 -4.44
C LEU A 885 -30.09 4.18 -5.03
N THR A 886 -28.80 4.43 -5.02
CA THR A 886 -28.22 5.52 -5.81
C THR A 886 -27.78 4.96 -7.15
N LEU A 887 -28.05 5.69 -8.23
CA LEU A 887 -27.73 5.29 -9.60
C LEU A 887 -26.99 6.44 -10.29
N MET A 888 -25.90 6.14 -11.00
CA MET A 888 -25.14 7.13 -11.76
C MET A 888 -24.84 6.60 -13.15
N ASN A 889 -25.06 7.41 -14.18
CA ASN A 889 -24.66 7.04 -15.54
C ASN A 889 -23.23 7.47 -15.81
N GLN A 890 -22.31 6.50 -15.82
CA GLN A 890 -20.89 6.70 -16.12
C GLN A 890 -20.59 6.72 -17.63
N GLY A 891 -21.63 6.59 -18.47
CA GLY A 891 -21.52 6.65 -19.92
C GLY A 891 -21.57 8.07 -20.47
N SER A 892 -21.09 8.26 -21.69
CA SER A 892 -21.08 9.56 -22.37
C SER A 892 -22.41 9.92 -23.08
N ALA A 893 -23.44 9.07 -22.97
CA ALA A 893 -24.75 9.29 -23.58
C ALA A 893 -25.87 8.93 -22.61
N ALA A 894 -27.07 9.49 -22.85
CA ALA A 894 -28.26 9.15 -22.07
C ALA A 894 -28.55 7.64 -22.15
N ALA A 895 -28.86 7.03 -21.02
CA ALA A 895 -29.11 5.60 -20.90
C ALA A 895 -30.50 5.35 -20.29
N ALA A 896 -31.36 4.67 -21.05
CA ALA A 896 -32.61 4.11 -20.54
C ALA A 896 -32.34 2.69 -20.02
N THR A 897 -32.62 2.45 -18.75
CA THR A 897 -32.30 1.20 -18.06
C THR A 897 -33.49 0.65 -17.29
N THR A 898 -33.53 -0.68 -17.19
CA THR A 898 -34.42 -1.41 -16.30
C THR A 898 -33.60 -1.90 -15.11
N ILE A 899 -34.03 -1.51 -13.92
CA ILE A 899 -33.45 -1.94 -12.66
C ILE A 899 -34.23 -3.16 -12.19
N THR A 900 -33.51 -4.23 -11.85
CA THR A 900 -34.07 -5.43 -11.22
C THR A 900 -33.53 -5.53 -9.80
N ILE A 901 -34.41 -5.76 -8.82
CA ILE A 901 -34.05 -5.80 -7.39
C ILE A 901 -34.28 -7.19 -6.79
N ASP A 902 -33.39 -7.63 -5.91
CA ASP A 902 -33.57 -8.80 -5.03
C ASP A 902 -34.20 -8.32 -3.72
N ARG A 903 -35.53 -8.18 -3.69
CA ARG A 903 -36.25 -7.68 -2.51
C ARG A 903 -36.02 -8.53 -1.27
N ALA A 904 -36.03 -9.85 -1.42
CA ALA A 904 -35.81 -10.77 -0.32
C ALA A 904 -34.41 -10.60 0.26
N GLY A 905 -33.38 -10.52 -0.60
CA GLY A 905 -32.00 -10.26 -0.18
C GLY A 905 -31.77 -8.88 0.42
N MET A 906 -32.62 -7.90 0.11
CA MET A 906 -32.66 -6.58 0.74
C MET A 906 -33.43 -6.54 2.07
N GLY A 907 -34.23 -7.57 2.38
CA GLY A 907 -35.13 -7.59 3.52
C GLY A 907 -36.46 -6.84 3.32
N LEU A 908 -36.79 -6.47 2.08
CA LEU A 908 -38.05 -5.79 1.73
C LEU A 908 -39.23 -6.77 1.71
N GLY A 909 -40.42 -6.28 2.00
CA GLY A 909 -41.65 -7.07 2.00
C GLY A 909 -42.19 -7.45 0.61
N ALA A 910 -43.34 -8.13 0.61
CA ALA A 910 -43.94 -8.72 -0.58
C ALA A 910 -44.49 -7.71 -1.60
N GLN A 911 -44.68 -6.45 -1.20
CA GLN A 911 -44.98 -5.33 -2.09
C GLN A 911 -44.10 -4.14 -1.73
N VAL A 912 -43.59 -3.44 -2.74
CA VAL A 912 -42.72 -2.28 -2.57
C VAL A 912 -43.20 -1.11 -3.41
N THR A 913 -43.13 0.09 -2.85
CA THR A 913 -43.23 1.34 -3.59
C THR A 913 -41.83 1.86 -3.91
N ALA A 914 -41.69 2.55 -5.05
CA ALA A 914 -40.46 3.19 -5.47
C ALA A 914 -40.71 4.69 -5.69
N LEU A 915 -39.88 5.54 -5.07
CA LEU A 915 -39.89 6.99 -5.23
C LEU A 915 -38.52 7.45 -5.71
N GLU A 916 -38.45 8.06 -6.88
CA GLU A 916 -37.26 8.77 -7.34
C GLU A 916 -37.22 10.12 -6.62
N MET A 917 -36.25 10.30 -5.72
CA MET A 917 -36.22 11.40 -4.76
C MET A 917 -35.66 12.71 -5.31
N THR A 918 -34.81 12.68 -6.34
CA THR A 918 -34.21 13.90 -6.91
C THR A 918 -35.26 14.74 -7.64
N GLY A 919 -36.19 14.10 -8.34
CA GLY A 919 -37.35 14.73 -8.98
C GLY A 919 -38.66 14.54 -8.22
N ASN A 920 -38.63 13.97 -7.00
CA ASN A 920 -39.80 13.63 -6.18
C ASN A 920 -40.94 12.94 -6.99
N THR A 921 -40.56 11.97 -7.82
CA THR A 921 -41.44 11.33 -8.80
C THR A 921 -41.67 9.86 -8.45
N PRO A 922 -42.93 9.41 -8.25
CA PRO A 922 -43.22 7.99 -8.08
C PRO A 922 -42.78 7.18 -9.30
N VAL A 923 -42.07 6.09 -9.07
CA VAL A 923 -41.63 5.18 -10.13
C VAL A 923 -42.56 3.97 -10.15
N SER A 924 -43.21 3.74 -11.29
CA SER A 924 -44.04 2.54 -11.45
C SER A 924 -43.15 1.30 -11.49
N SER A 925 -43.36 0.39 -10.55
CA SER A 925 -42.73 -0.94 -10.51
C SER A 925 -43.67 -1.99 -11.10
N THR A 926 -43.10 -2.95 -11.82
CA THR A 926 -43.79 -4.16 -12.28
C THR A 926 -43.07 -5.36 -11.69
N GLY A 927 -43.62 -5.93 -10.62
CA GLY A 927 -42.91 -6.92 -9.82
C GLY A 927 -41.64 -6.33 -9.21
N ASP A 928 -40.50 -6.96 -9.48
CA ASP A 928 -39.19 -6.59 -8.92
C ASP A 928 -38.39 -5.68 -9.86
N GLN A 929 -39.08 -4.99 -10.76
CA GLN A 929 -38.46 -4.18 -11.79
C GLN A 929 -39.09 -2.80 -11.90
N PHE A 930 -38.25 -1.82 -12.22
CA PHE A 930 -38.67 -0.48 -12.61
C PHE A 930 -37.70 0.10 -13.66
N SER A 931 -38.11 1.12 -14.39
CA SER A 931 -37.29 1.72 -15.46
C SER A 931 -37.02 3.20 -15.22
N LEU A 932 -35.83 3.64 -15.59
CA LEU A 932 -35.35 5.01 -15.47
C LEU A 932 -34.55 5.40 -16.71
N THR A 933 -34.46 6.70 -16.97
CA THR A 933 -33.51 7.28 -17.92
C THR A 933 -32.59 8.23 -17.19
N LEU A 934 -31.28 8.11 -17.42
CA LEU A 934 -30.25 8.96 -16.84
C LEU A 934 -29.41 9.60 -17.95
N GLN A 935 -29.17 10.91 -17.88
CA GLN A 935 -28.20 11.65 -18.68
C GLN A 935 -26.77 11.28 -18.26
N PRO A 936 -25.74 11.58 -19.07
CA PRO A 936 -24.35 11.43 -18.65
C PRO A 936 -24.08 12.14 -17.33
N ASP A 937 -23.34 11.50 -16.42
CA ASP A 937 -23.02 11.97 -15.06
C ASP A 937 -24.21 12.21 -14.12
N GLU A 938 -25.47 12.08 -14.58
CA GLU A 938 -26.67 12.29 -13.75
C GLU A 938 -26.76 11.23 -12.65
N VAL A 939 -27.12 11.67 -11.44
CA VAL A 939 -27.36 10.81 -10.29
C VAL A 939 -28.83 10.81 -9.92
N LYS A 940 -29.40 9.63 -9.69
CA LYS A 940 -30.76 9.46 -9.15
C LYS A 940 -30.74 8.65 -7.88
N VAL A 941 -31.68 8.95 -6.99
CA VAL A 941 -31.88 8.22 -5.74
C VAL A 941 -33.28 7.63 -5.75
N VAL A 942 -33.38 6.31 -5.63
CA VAL A 942 -34.67 5.61 -5.54
C VAL A 942 -34.83 5.08 -4.13
N LYS A 943 -35.83 5.59 -3.42
CA LYS A 943 -36.29 5.04 -2.14
C LYS A 943 -37.30 3.93 -2.41
N LEU A 944 -36.98 2.74 -1.91
CA LEU A 944 -37.84 1.56 -1.88
C LEU A 944 -38.43 1.43 -0.48
N THR A 945 -39.74 1.18 -0.38
CA THR A 945 -40.40 1.01 0.93
C THR A 945 -41.38 -0.15 0.88
N THR A 946 -41.32 -1.02 1.89
CA THR A 946 -42.29 -2.11 2.09
C THR A 946 -43.69 -1.53 2.28
N GLN A 947 -44.68 -2.07 1.56
CA GLN A 947 -46.08 -1.79 1.89
C GLN A 947 -46.51 -2.62 3.11
N PRO A 948 -47.27 -2.01 4.05
CA PRO A 948 -47.80 -2.69 5.24
C PRO A 948 -48.63 -3.94 4.95
#